data_AF-A0A8T4W9G7-F1
#
_entry.id   AF-A0A8T4W9G7-F1
#
_cell.length_a   1.000
_cell.length_b   1.000
_cell.length_c   1.000
_cell.angle_alpha   90.00
_cell.angle_beta   90.00
_cell.angle_gamma   90.00
#
_symmetry.space_group_name_H-M   'P 1'
#
loop_
_entity.id
_entity.type
_entity.pdbx_description
1 polymer ?
#
loop_
_entity_poly.entity_id
_entity_poly.type
_entity_poly.pdbx_seq_one_letter_code
_entity_poly.pdbx_strand_id
1 'polypeptide(L)'
;MYPDNPAKVIAKAELVGLRALVDLLRDRVNKDTRRIHTRALSKLRGAMDEWRASKQKGNPNFVSVTKQEKYLRFDELDFIWQSTARYGNTENKRRRSEKDGPVGYLNKLLNIHGAILRDYAVCLYPMPTPEEIGQRGTVPIWGYEGTPKLGSVETAHGPTLPELDFIDMIRSHGRHLCAKAFISRVEPKEFSKYALLQVRKLSTFLDYVYTGGDAGHWGFKRPRNRAAKRRQQGSHADQILSELVSEMEALYDSRIQPPPKPSSTYTRRSQDPDVSFFENLIDELHDSESDDIATGEYHQIWIEFLEQLLTKEGGNDEEDKEKSKAKLTDADACKIQEEIANKARYEGLKCHERLSFGLPQPFNLESAILEGDKFTEEGDDFLVIAETPVMTENGKGRVDLIALQRRTISQPIHMEEVPAYVPVGVFETKTATGFDLEIKTDTPRTAKKRDELPVIPKFITRKRPLTKKEWQAAVDATPQSNARTQLEYYHSAVKKEYKKYLQADSPTELISGVFLVDTQGDIQEVREEIISIIRQLCTGKEITSIPRDCLRAIISPIECESRIVLVLERSALENLTTIEIKGTPLEEKQTYNPFDQSVSGQTASQDAYILYVDARSSSTSGKSAAWIARYWNGLRYLHRLASKKKEPRVIWLDLAGTLSNPKLAHTRLRMSEHDDDIQELFKSIVVKNLSHHMNRYLYGGEYPPDIRSIVAKERKLNRDTIVVVSGWNWVKESTPPRLAKA
;
A
#
# COMPACT_ATOMS: atom_id res chain seq x y z
N MET A 1 -18.75 -0.79 24.29
CA MET A 1 -19.32 0.43 24.90
C MET A 1 -18.49 1.62 24.45
N TYR A 2 -19.08 2.49 23.63
CA TYR A 2 -18.42 3.71 23.19
C TYR A 2 -18.01 4.61 24.37
N PRO A 3 -17.13 5.61 24.17
CA PRO A 3 -16.80 6.53 25.25
C PRO A 3 -18.08 7.22 25.75
N ASP A 4 -18.24 7.32 27.07
CA ASP A 4 -19.42 7.95 27.69
C ASP A 4 -19.60 9.41 27.28
N ASN A 5 -18.51 10.08 26.86
CA ASN A 5 -18.54 11.45 26.38
C ASN A 5 -17.62 11.61 25.15
N PRO A 6 -18.10 11.27 23.94
CA PRO A 6 -17.30 11.32 22.72
C PRO A 6 -16.81 12.75 22.40
N ALA A 7 -17.64 13.76 22.66
CA ALA A 7 -17.27 15.18 22.53
C ALA A 7 -16.02 15.52 23.35
N LYS A 8 -15.98 15.13 24.63
CA LYS A 8 -14.84 15.37 25.52
C LYS A 8 -13.60 14.61 25.07
N VAL A 9 -13.75 13.39 24.58
CA VAL A 9 -12.64 12.57 24.07
C VAL A 9 -12.00 13.23 22.84
N ILE A 10 -12.80 13.61 21.84
CA ILE A 10 -12.32 14.28 20.63
C ILE A 10 -11.70 15.64 20.96
N ALA A 11 -12.40 16.49 21.73
CA ALA A 11 -11.86 17.81 22.09
C ALA A 11 -10.53 17.69 22.87
N LYS A 12 -10.41 16.71 23.76
CA LYS A 12 -9.16 16.46 24.50
C LYS A 12 -8.06 15.96 23.57
N ALA A 13 -8.35 15.01 22.68
CA ALA A 13 -7.41 14.49 21.69
C ALA A 13 -6.89 15.61 20.76
N GLU A 14 -7.81 16.42 20.23
CA GLU A 14 -7.51 17.55 19.35
C GLU A 14 -6.63 18.59 20.06
N LEU A 15 -7.01 19.02 21.27
CA LEU A 15 -6.20 19.97 22.05
C LEU A 15 -4.80 19.45 22.37
N VAL A 16 -4.70 18.17 22.74
CA VAL A 16 -3.41 17.55 23.05
C VAL A 16 -2.54 17.46 21.79
N GLY A 17 -3.12 17.03 20.68
CA GLY A 17 -2.48 16.93 19.37
C GLY A 17 -2.00 18.27 18.83
N LEU A 18 -2.87 19.28 18.77
CA LEU A 18 -2.53 20.63 18.27
C LEU A 18 -1.45 21.31 19.12
N ARG A 19 -1.51 21.15 20.45
CA ARG A 19 -0.43 21.66 21.29
C ARG A 19 0.86 20.88 21.08
N ALA A 20 0.80 19.57 20.82
CA ALA A 20 2.01 18.78 20.58
C ALA A 20 2.64 19.13 19.23
N LEU A 21 1.82 19.38 18.20
CA LEU A 21 2.25 19.95 16.92
C LEU A 21 3.08 21.22 17.15
N VAL A 22 2.54 22.20 17.87
CA VAL A 22 3.25 23.47 18.12
C VAL A 22 4.54 23.26 18.92
N ASP A 23 4.55 22.36 19.91
CA ASP A 23 5.76 22.01 20.66
C ASP A 23 6.82 21.35 19.73
N LEU A 24 6.41 20.45 18.84
CA LEU A 24 7.31 19.80 17.87
C LEU A 24 7.94 20.81 16.89
N LEU A 25 7.14 21.79 16.42
CA LEU A 25 7.63 22.89 15.57
C LEU A 25 8.62 23.78 16.32
N ARG A 26 8.32 24.15 17.57
CA ARG A 26 9.21 24.95 18.43
C ARG A 26 10.57 24.28 18.56
N ASP A 27 10.59 23.00 18.89
CA ASP A 27 11.81 22.27 19.21
C ASP A 27 12.69 22.01 17.98
N ARG A 28 12.18 22.26 16.77
CA ARG A 28 12.89 22.03 15.48
C ARG A 28 13.06 23.30 14.65
N VAL A 29 12.70 24.46 15.22
CA VAL A 29 12.70 25.73 14.50
C VAL A 29 14.13 26.12 14.08
N ASN A 30 14.28 26.62 12.86
CA ASN A 30 15.52 27.21 12.37
C ASN A 30 15.25 28.64 11.86
N LYS A 31 16.23 29.29 11.21
CA LYS A 31 16.05 30.66 10.69
C LYS A 31 14.88 30.75 9.69
N ASP A 32 14.75 29.77 8.80
CA ASP A 32 13.78 29.78 7.70
C ASP A 32 12.37 29.43 8.17
N THR A 33 12.25 28.49 9.13
CA THR A 33 10.95 28.00 9.61
C THR A 33 10.39 28.76 10.80
N ARG A 34 11.12 29.74 11.35
CA ARG A 34 10.70 30.55 12.51
C ARG A 34 9.35 31.23 12.30
N ARG A 35 9.13 31.79 11.11
CA ARG A 35 7.88 32.47 10.77
C ARG A 35 6.68 31.51 10.85
N ILE A 36 6.85 30.26 10.41
CA ILE A 36 5.78 29.25 10.41
C ILE A 36 5.42 28.88 11.85
N HIS A 37 6.41 28.61 12.71
CA HIS A 37 6.16 28.32 14.12
C HIS A 37 5.41 29.48 14.81
N THR A 38 5.86 30.73 14.61
CA THR A 38 5.19 31.91 15.20
C THR A 38 3.74 32.05 14.71
N ARG A 39 3.50 31.82 13.42
CA ARG A 39 2.15 31.81 12.81
C ARG A 39 1.26 30.74 13.44
N ALA A 40 1.76 29.50 13.56
CA ALA A 40 1.03 28.40 14.17
C ALA A 40 0.73 28.65 15.66
N LEU A 41 1.71 29.15 16.41
CA LEU A 41 1.55 29.49 17.83
C LEU A 41 0.49 30.59 18.03
N SER A 42 0.50 31.62 17.17
CA SER A 42 -0.49 32.70 17.21
C SER A 42 -1.90 32.19 16.96
N LYS A 43 -2.12 31.37 15.91
CA LYS A 43 -3.41 30.75 15.61
C LYS A 43 -3.94 29.90 16.77
N LEU A 44 -3.09 29.05 17.34
CA LEU A 44 -3.50 28.19 18.46
C LEU A 44 -3.84 29.02 19.72
N ARG A 45 -3.06 30.07 20.02
CA ARG A 45 -3.36 30.97 21.15
C ARG A 45 -4.69 31.70 20.94
N GLY A 46 -4.89 32.28 19.76
CA GLY A 46 -6.15 32.95 19.41
C GLY A 46 -7.37 32.05 19.58
N ALA A 47 -7.35 30.84 19.02
CA ALA A 47 -8.43 29.87 19.20
C ALA A 47 -8.66 29.48 20.67
N MET A 48 -7.58 29.28 21.43
CA MET A 48 -7.67 28.97 22.86
C MET A 48 -8.28 30.13 23.67
N ASP A 49 -7.96 31.37 23.31
CA ASP A 49 -8.47 32.56 23.98
C ASP A 49 -9.93 32.82 23.62
N GLU A 50 -10.33 32.63 22.36
CA GLU A 50 -11.73 32.66 21.92
C GLU A 50 -12.56 31.59 22.65
N TRP A 51 -12.07 30.35 22.73
CA TRP A 51 -12.75 29.30 23.47
C TRP A 51 -12.88 29.62 24.96
N ARG A 52 -11.83 30.14 25.60
CA ARG A 52 -11.90 30.57 27.01
C ARG A 52 -12.91 31.70 27.23
N ALA A 53 -12.92 32.69 26.34
CA ALA A 53 -13.88 33.79 26.39
C ALA A 53 -15.32 33.28 26.22
N SER A 54 -15.55 32.30 25.34
CA SER A 54 -16.86 31.66 25.17
C SER A 54 -17.33 30.97 26.46
N LYS A 55 -16.43 30.29 27.19
CA LYS A 55 -16.75 29.69 28.50
C LYS A 55 -17.11 30.73 29.55
N GLN A 56 -16.38 31.84 29.60
CA GLN A 56 -16.65 32.93 30.54
C GLN A 56 -18.01 33.59 30.29
N LYS A 57 -18.44 33.64 29.02
CA LYS A 57 -19.77 34.13 28.63
C LYS A 57 -20.92 33.15 28.88
N GLY A 58 -20.64 31.96 29.43
CA GLY A 58 -21.66 30.94 29.70
C GLY A 58 -22.13 30.16 28.47
N ASN A 59 -21.52 30.37 27.30
CA ASN A 59 -21.83 29.65 26.07
C ASN A 59 -20.54 29.07 25.44
N PRO A 60 -20.00 27.96 25.99
CA PRO A 60 -18.77 27.36 25.49
C PRO A 60 -18.89 26.94 24.03
N ASN A 61 -17.94 27.37 23.21
CA ASN A 61 -17.90 27.08 21.79
C ASN A 61 -16.53 26.54 21.36
N PHE A 62 -16.43 25.21 21.25
CA PHE A 62 -15.17 24.54 20.86
C PHE A 62 -14.86 24.67 19.36
N VAL A 63 -15.83 25.09 18.53
CA VAL A 63 -15.66 25.25 17.08
C VAL A 63 -14.52 26.22 16.72
N SER A 64 -14.22 27.20 17.58
CA SER A 64 -13.07 28.10 17.41
C SER A 64 -11.74 27.34 17.29
N VAL A 65 -11.57 26.25 18.06
CA VAL A 65 -10.39 25.38 18.00
C VAL A 65 -10.43 24.50 16.74
N THR A 66 -11.56 23.84 16.49
CA THR A 66 -11.73 22.93 15.35
C THR A 66 -11.54 23.63 14.00
N LYS A 67 -11.97 24.90 13.88
CA LYS A 67 -11.72 25.70 12.67
C LYS A 67 -10.22 25.98 12.44
N GLN A 68 -9.42 26.12 13.49
CA GLN A 68 -7.99 26.37 13.37
C GLN A 68 -7.15 25.11 13.11
N GLU A 69 -7.68 23.92 13.41
CA GLU A 69 -7.03 22.62 13.17
C GLU A 69 -6.44 22.55 11.76
N LYS A 70 -7.28 22.75 10.74
CA LYS A 70 -6.89 22.65 9.32
C LYS A 70 -5.71 23.57 8.99
N TYR A 71 -5.74 24.80 9.50
CA TYR A 71 -4.70 25.79 9.25
C TYR A 71 -3.40 25.47 9.98
N LEU A 72 -3.47 24.91 11.18
CA LEU A 72 -2.31 24.42 11.92
C LEU A 72 -1.67 23.21 11.22
N ARG A 73 -2.48 22.30 10.66
CA ARG A 73 -1.99 21.18 9.85
C ARG A 73 -1.33 21.63 8.55
N PHE A 74 -1.82 22.69 7.92
CA PHE A 74 -1.13 23.29 6.78
C PHE A 74 0.20 23.90 7.16
N ASP A 75 0.27 24.63 8.29
CA ASP A 75 1.53 25.20 8.79
C ASP A 75 2.54 24.09 9.12
N GLU A 76 2.11 22.98 9.72
CA GLU A 76 2.97 21.83 9.97
C GLU A 76 3.52 21.21 8.68
N LEU A 77 2.70 21.06 7.64
CA LEU A 77 3.16 20.52 6.36
C LEU A 77 4.13 21.49 5.67
N ASP A 78 3.83 22.79 5.66
CA ASP A 78 4.73 23.84 5.16
C ASP A 78 6.10 23.79 5.85
N PHE A 79 6.10 23.62 7.19
CA PHE A 79 7.32 23.39 7.95
C PHE A 79 8.08 22.14 7.49
N ILE A 80 7.38 21.02 7.30
CA ILE A 80 7.99 19.77 6.85
C ILE A 80 8.63 19.93 5.47
N TRP A 81 7.92 20.54 4.51
CA TRP A 81 8.44 20.77 3.16
C TRP A 81 9.71 21.62 3.19
N GLN A 82 9.70 22.73 3.92
CA GLN A 82 10.87 23.61 4.03
C GLN A 82 12.04 22.93 4.76
N SER A 83 11.75 22.17 5.83
CA SER A 83 12.80 21.47 6.59
C SER A 83 13.46 20.33 5.81
N THR A 84 12.77 19.78 4.81
CA THR A 84 13.25 18.66 3.97
C THR A 84 13.83 19.13 2.63
N ALA A 85 13.60 20.38 2.23
CA ALA A 85 14.08 20.93 0.96
C ALA A 85 15.60 20.83 0.79
N ARG A 86 16.37 21.16 1.84
CA ARG A 86 17.85 21.03 1.84
C ARG A 86 18.37 19.59 1.68
N TYR A 87 17.48 18.60 1.83
CA TYR A 87 17.78 17.18 1.66
C TYR A 87 17.26 16.63 0.33
N GLY A 88 16.95 17.51 -0.63
CA GLY A 88 16.50 17.13 -1.98
C GLY A 88 15.00 16.93 -2.13
N ASN A 89 14.18 17.35 -1.16
CA ASN A 89 12.73 17.34 -1.35
C ASN A 89 12.30 18.44 -2.34
N THR A 90 11.71 18.05 -3.46
CA THR A 90 11.12 18.96 -4.45
C THR A 90 9.61 19.14 -4.26
N GLU A 91 9.00 18.39 -3.34
CA GLU A 91 7.57 18.44 -3.08
C GLU A 91 7.20 19.66 -2.23
N ASN A 92 6.22 20.43 -2.70
CA ASN A 92 5.75 21.66 -2.06
C ASN A 92 4.29 21.61 -1.58
N LYS A 93 3.58 20.49 -1.82
CA LYS A 93 2.19 20.30 -1.43
C LYS A 93 1.88 18.83 -1.13
N ARG A 94 0.83 18.61 -0.34
CA ARG A 94 0.31 17.26 -0.05
C ARG A 94 -0.41 16.68 -1.28
N ARG A 95 -0.02 15.48 -1.72
CA ARG A 95 -0.67 14.70 -2.79
C ARG A 95 -1.08 13.33 -2.26
N ARG A 96 -2.39 13.04 -2.25
CA ARG A 96 -2.93 11.84 -1.59
C ARG A 96 -2.97 10.64 -2.53
N SER A 97 -3.04 10.88 -3.83
CA SER A 97 -3.04 9.85 -4.86
C SER A 97 -2.35 10.35 -6.12
N GLU A 98 -1.98 9.43 -7.01
CA GLU A 98 -1.45 9.78 -8.34
C GLU A 98 -2.46 10.59 -9.18
N LYS A 99 -3.76 10.55 -8.84
CA LYS A 99 -4.78 11.42 -9.45
C LYS A 99 -4.53 12.92 -9.17
N ASP A 100 -3.84 13.24 -8.06
CA ASP A 100 -3.47 14.61 -7.70
C ASP A 100 -2.16 15.07 -8.38
N GLY A 101 -1.62 14.23 -9.29
CA GLY A 101 -0.30 14.34 -9.91
C GLY A 101 0.74 13.42 -9.26
N PRO A 102 1.97 13.34 -9.82
CA PRO A 102 3.01 12.42 -9.34
C PRO A 102 3.22 12.53 -7.83
N VAL A 103 3.15 11.39 -7.15
CA VAL A 103 3.37 11.28 -5.70
C VAL A 103 4.86 11.11 -5.44
N GLY A 104 5.52 12.17 -5.00
CA GLY A 104 6.91 12.10 -4.59
C GLY A 104 7.12 11.30 -3.30
N TYR A 105 8.39 11.09 -2.96
CA TYR A 105 8.78 10.14 -1.92
C TYR A 105 8.24 10.50 -0.53
N LEU A 106 8.29 11.77 -0.13
CA LEU A 106 7.78 12.21 1.16
C LEU A 106 6.24 12.12 1.21
N ASN A 107 5.54 12.46 0.12
CA ASN A 107 4.09 12.21 0.06
C ASN A 107 3.76 10.71 0.13
N LYS A 108 4.58 9.83 -0.46
CA LYS A 108 4.42 8.38 -0.34
C LYS A 108 4.53 7.91 1.11
N LEU A 109 5.52 8.40 1.87
CA LEU A 109 5.66 8.10 3.30
C LEU A 109 4.45 8.65 4.11
N LEU A 110 4.01 9.87 3.81
CA LEU A 110 2.82 10.47 4.44
C LEU A 110 1.53 9.71 4.12
N ASN A 111 1.40 9.15 2.91
CA ASN A 111 0.29 8.30 2.50
C ASN A 111 0.28 6.99 3.31
N ILE A 112 1.44 6.33 3.43
CA ILE A 112 1.60 5.10 4.22
C ILE A 112 1.23 5.34 5.68
N HIS A 113 1.78 6.38 6.30
CA HIS A 113 1.46 6.72 7.68
C HIS A 113 -0.03 7.08 7.86
N GLY A 114 -0.61 7.83 6.93
CA GLY A 114 -2.04 8.16 6.96
C GLY A 114 -2.94 6.93 6.85
N ALA A 115 -2.58 5.94 6.02
CA ALA A 115 -3.29 4.67 5.92
C ALA A 115 -3.19 3.88 7.22
N ILE A 116 -2.00 3.77 7.81
CA ILE A 116 -1.79 3.08 9.10
C ILE A 116 -2.65 3.72 10.21
N LEU A 117 -2.68 5.06 10.31
CA LEU A 117 -3.53 5.74 11.28
C LEU A 117 -5.00 5.40 11.08
N ARG A 118 -5.50 5.40 9.84
CA ARG A 118 -6.89 5.07 9.55
C ARG A 118 -7.23 3.65 9.98
N ASP A 119 -6.43 2.68 9.56
CA ASP A 119 -6.65 1.27 9.87
C ASP A 119 -6.65 1.07 11.40
N TYR A 120 -5.70 1.69 12.09
CA TYR A 120 -5.56 1.60 13.54
C TYR A 120 -6.73 2.27 14.29
N ALA A 121 -7.19 3.42 13.81
CA ALA A 121 -8.30 4.18 14.41
C ALA A 121 -9.61 3.37 14.37
N VAL A 122 -9.98 2.88 13.19
CA VAL A 122 -11.23 2.13 12.95
C VAL A 122 -11.22 0.79 13.71
N CYS A 123 -10.06 0.14 13.82
CA CYS A 123 -9.96 -1.12 14.55
C CYS A 123 -10.04 -0.93 16.07
N LEU A 124 -9.29 0.04 16.63
CA LEU A 124 -9.07 0.09 18.08
C LEU A 124 -9.90 1.11 18.85
N TYR A 125 -10.44 2.11 18.16
CA TYR A 125 -11.13 3.24 18.80
C TYR A 125 -12.46 3.53 18.13
N PRO A 126 -13.34 2.52 17.93
CA PRO A 126 -14.62 2.75 17.28
C PRO A 126 -15.41 3.82 18.06
N MET A 127 -16.10 4.70 17.36
CA MET A 127 -16.83 5.82 17.97
C MET A 127 -18.33 5.69 17.66
N PRO A 128 -19.22 6.28 18.50
CA PRO A 128 -20.64 6.32 18.19
C PRO A 128 -20.86 7.21 16.96
N THR A 129 -21.92 6.97 16.18
CA THR A 129 -22.25 7.82 15.03
C THR A 129 -22.47 9.27 15.50
N PRO A 130 -21.80 10.28 14.89
CA PRO A 130 -22.05 11.69 15.19
C PRO A 130 -23.49 12.11 14.83
N GLU A 131 -23.99 13.13 15.53
CA GLU A 131 -25.31 13.73 15.28
C GLU A 131 -25.17 15.03 14.46
N GLU A 132 -26.24 15.43 13.77
CA GLU A 132 -26.30 16.75 13.11
C GLU A 132 -26.49 17.83 14.19
N ILE A 133 -25.44 18.60 14.46
CA ILE A 133 -25.41 19.64 15.51
C ILE A 133 -25.67 21.06 14.94
N GLY A 134 -25.90 21.17 13.64
CA GLY A 134 -26.21 22.44 12.98
C GLY A 134 -25.95 22.41 11.48
N GLN A 135 -26.01 23.58 10.84
CA GLN A 135 -25.81 23.73 9.40
C GLN A 135 -24.90 24.93 9.08
N ARG A 136 -24.06 24.79 8.05
CA ARG A 136 -23.22 25.85 7.49
C ARG A 136 -23.65 26.12 6.06
N GLY A 137 -24.60 27.05 5.88
CA GLY A 137 -25.30 27.19 4.61
C GLY A 137 -26.16 25.96 4.38
N THR A 138 -25.98 25.26 3.26
CA THR A 138 -26.69 24.00 2.94
C THR A 138 -25.98 22.74 3.42
N VAL A 139 -24.80 22.87 4.05
CA VAL A 139 -23.99 21.73 4.46
C VAL A 139 -24.27 21.39 5.93
N PRO A 140 -24.72 20.16 6.26
CA PRO A 140 -24.92 19.74 7.64
C PRO A 140 -23.58 19.64 8.36
N ILE A 141 -23.57 20.07 9.62
CA ILE A 141 -22.43 19.98 10.53
C ILE A 141 -22.68 18.80 11.46
N TRP A 142 -21.77 17.84 11.40
CA TRP A 142 -21.81 16.64 12.24
C TRP A 142 -20.90 16.81 13.45
N GLY A 143 -21.30 16.28 14.59
CA GLY A 143 -20.52 16.36 15.80
C GLY A 143 -21.14 15.62 16.97
N TYR A 144 -20.65 15.92 18.16
CA TYR A 144 -21.18 15.38 19.41
C TYR A 144 -21.57 16.50 20.35
N GLU A 145 -22.71 16.35 21.01
CA GLU A 145 -23.09 17.22 22.12
C GLU A 145 -22.17 17.00 23.32
N GLY A 146 -21.60 18.09 23.82
CA GLY A 146 -20.68 18.06 24.95
C GLY A 146 -21.35 18.45 26.26
N THR A 147 -20.55 18.45 27.33
CA THR A 147 -21.02 18.97 28.62
C THR A 147 -21.29 20.49 28.53
N PRO A 148 -22.06 21.07 29.47
CA PRO A 148 -22.27 22.53 29.54
C PRO A 148 -20.98 23.37 29.68
N LYS A 149 -19.82 22.75 29.98
CA LYS A 149 -18.50 23.41 30.06
C LYS A 149 -17.68 23.28 28.78
N LEU A 150 -18.11 22.46 27.84
CA LEU A 150 -17.42 22.14 26.59
C LEU A 150 -18.15 22.70 25.38
N GLY A 151 -19.49 22.59 25.37
CA GLY A 151 -20.32 22.84 24.18
C GLY A 151 -20.23 21.68 23.19
N SER A 152 -20.87 21.84 22.03
CA SER A 152 -20.79 20.87 20.93
C SER A 152 -19.39 20.87 20.29
N VAL A 153 -19.00 19.71 19.74
CA VAL A 153 -17.69 19.48 19.12
C VAL A 153 -17.91 18.95 17.70
N GLU A 154 -17.52 19.72 16.69
CA GLU A 154 -17.63 19.32 15.26
C GLU A 154 -16.63 18.18 14.95
N THR A 155 -17.05 17.21 14.15
CA THR A 155 -16.19 16.17 13.57
C THR A 155 -15.78 16.56 12.15
N ALA A 156 -14.47 16.65 11.86
CA ALA A 156 -14.00 17.09 10.54
C ALA A 156 -14.22 16.04 9.44
N HIS A 157 -14.35 14.77 9.82
CA HIS A 157 -14.58 13.66 8.88
C HIS A 157 -16.08 13.31 8.70
N GLY A 158 -16.98 14.17 9.18
CA GLY A 158 -18.43 13.97 9.05
C GLY A 158 -18.92 12.75 9.83
N PRO A 159 -20.07 12.15 9.45
CA PRO A 159 -20.66 11.05 10.20
C PRO A 159 -19.98 9.70 10.00
N THR A 160 -19.04 9.60 9.04
CA THR A 160 -18.56 8.30 8.54
C THR A 160 -17.31 7.79 9.23
N LEU A 161 -16.42 8.68 9.69
CA LEU A 161 -15.10 8.31 10.25
C LEU A 161 -14.63 9.23 11.40
N PRO A 162 -15.44 9.45 12.45
CA PRO A 162 -15.05 10.28 13.61
C PRO A 162 -13.80 9.76 14.36
N GLU A 163 -13.44 8.48 14.20
CA GLU A 163 -12.21 7.89 14.77
C GLU A 163 -10.94 8.55 14.23
N LEU A 164 -11.00 9.11 13.01
CA LEU A 164 -9.89 9.85 12.42
C LEU A 164 -9.64 11.18 13.13
N ASP A 165 -10.68 11.85 13.61
CA ASP A 165 -10.55 13.08 14.39
C ASP A 165 -9.90 12.79 15.76
N PHE A 166 -10.19 11.61 16.32
CA PHE A 166 -9.58 11.16 17.57
C PHE A 166 -8.09 10.82 17.41
N ILE A 167 -7.73 10.02 16.39
CA ILE A 167 -6.34 9.57 16.22
C ILE A 167 -5.39 10.71 15.79
N ASP A 168 -5.93 11.85 15.36
CA ASP A 168 -5.17 13.04 15.00
C ASP A 168 -4.34 13.62 16.14
N MET A 169 -4.63 13.22 17.38
CA MET A 169 -3.77 13.46 18.53
C MET A 169 -2.30 13.05 18.28
N ILE A 170 -2.05 11.95 17.56
CA ILE A 170 -0.69 11.41 17.34
C ILE A 170 -0.15 11.68 15.92
N ARG A 171 -0.95 12.28 15.04
CA ARG A 171 -0.62 12.48 13.62
C ARG A 171 0.67 13.27 13.40
N SER A 172 0.94 14.27 14.25
CA SER A 172 2.13 15.12 14.16
C SER A 172 3.42 14.34 14.35
N HIS A 173 3.48 13.46 15.36
CA HIS A 173 4.66 12.63 15.61
C HIS A 173 5.00 11.75 14.42
N GLY A 174 3.99 11.20 13.74
CA GLY A 174 4.24 10.38 12.55
C GLY A 174 4.56 11.17 11.29
N ARG A 175 4.04 12.40 11.13
CA ARG A 175 4.50 13.29 10.05
C ARG A 175 5.97 13.69 10.23
N HIS A 176 6.40 13.97 11.45
CA HIS A 176 7.81 14.21 11.75
C HIS A 176 8.67 12.96 11.55
N LEU A 177 8.14 11.77 11.86
CA LEU A 177 8.81 10.50 11.53
C LEU A 177 8.95 10.31 10.01
N CYS A 178 7.93 10.68 9.21
CA CYS A 178 8.01 10.65 7.74
C CYS A 178 9.14 11.58 7.24
N ALA A 179 9.23 12.79 7.77
CA ALA A 179 10.29 13.73 7.40
C ALA A 179 11.68 13.17 7.74
N LYS A 180 11.83 12.52 8.89
CA LYS A 180 13.08 11.86 9.28
C LYS A 180 13.40 10.64 8.42
N ALA A 181 12.41 9.82 8.10
CA ALA A 181 12.55 8.69 7.20
C ALA A 181 12.93 9.13 5.77
N PHE A 182 12.40 10.26 5.31
CA PHE A 182 12.81 10.88 4.05
C PHE A 182 14.29 11.27 4.08
N ILE A 183 14.73 11.97 5.13
CA ILE A 183 16.12 12.42 5.29
C ILE A 183 17.07 11.21 5.32
N SER A 184 16.72 10.16 6.06
CA SER A 184 17.49 8.92 6.17
C SER A 184 17.23 7.94 5.01
N ARG A 185 16.49 8.34 3.96
CA ARG A 185 16.19 7.53 2.75
C ARG A 185 15.63 6.13 3.04
N VAL A 186 14.72 6.02 4.01
CA VAL A 186 14.15 4.74 4.44
C VAL A 186 13.07 4.26 3.50
N GLU A 187 13.34 3.14 2.82
CA GLU A 187 12.42 2.50 1.89
C GLU A 187 10.98 2.40 2.45
N PRO A 188 9.93 2.66 1.63
CA PRO A 188 8.56 2.78 2.13
C PRO A 188 8.05 1.52 2.85
N LYS A 189 8.50 0.34 2.41
CA LYS A 189 8.18 -0.95 3.02
C LYS A 189 8.80 -1.13 4.41
N GLU A 190 9.95 -0.52 4.67
CA GLU A 190 10.57 -0.55 5.99
C GLU A 190 10.02 0.55 6.88
N PHE A 191 9.77 1.74 6.31
CA PHE A 191 9.11 2.83 7.00
C PHE A 191 7.75 2.42 7.59
N SER A 192 6.96 1.60 6.89
CA SER A 192 5.66 1.14 7.40
C SER A 192 5.78 0.43 8.76
N LYS A 193 6.87 -0.30 9.01
CA LYS A 193 7.14 -0.96 10.30
C LYS A 193 7.41 0.04 11.40
N TYR A 194 8.22 1.06 11.12
CA TYR A 194 8.50 2.15 12.07
C TYR A 194 7.24 2.97 12.38
N ALA A 195 6.45 3.28 11.36
CA ALA A 195 5.18 3.98 11.51
C ALA A 195 4.19 3.17 12.36
N LEU A 196 4.03 1.87 12.09
CA LEU A 196 3.16 1.00 12.89
C LEU A 196 3.67 0.86 14.33
N LEU A 197 4.98 0.72 14.53
CA LEU A 197 5.59 0.69 15.86
C LEU A 197 5.34 1.98 16.63
N GLN A 198 5.49 3.13 15.98
CA GLN A 198 5.19 4.42 16.60
C GLN A 198 3.73 4.50 17.04
N VAL A 199 2.79 4.16 16.14
CA VAL A 199 1.35 4.16 16.46
C VAL A 199 1.06 3.21 17.62
N ARG A 200 1.67 2.01 17.64
CA ARG A 200 1.54 1.06 18.75
C ARG A 200 2.05 1.63 20.06
N LYS A 201 3.25 2.21 20.09
CA LYS A 201 3.81 2.83 21.31
C LYS A 201 2.96 4.01 21.80
N LEU A 202 2.47 4.84 20.88
CA LEU A 202 1.63 6.00 21.21
C LEU A 202 0.18 5.65 21.57
N SER A 203 -0.28 4.45 21.22
CA SER A 203 -1.65 3.99 21.50
C SER A 203 -1.99 4.00 22.99
N THR A 204 -1.02 3.79 23.87
CA THR A 204 -1.23 3.88 25.32
C THR A 204 -1.73 5.25 25.78
N PHE A 205 -1.36 6.34 25.09
CA PHE A 205 -1.88 7.67 25.39
C PHE A 205 -3.28 7.89 24.82
N LEU A 206 -3.58 7.28 23.67
CA LEU A 206 -4.92 7.28 23.11
C LEU A 206 -5.87 6.52 24.03
N ASP A 207 -5.49 5.33 24.53
CA ASP A 207 -6.25 4.57 25.54
C ASP A 207 -6.61 5.43 26.74
N TYR A 208 -5.65 6.23 27.24
CA TYR A 208 -5.87 7.15 28.35
C TYR A 208 -6.85 8.28 28.05
N VAL A 209 -6.84 8.80 26.83
CA VAL A 209 -7.81 9.83 26.43
C VAL A 209 -9.19 9.21 26.20
N TYR A 210 -9.25 8.10 25.47
CA TYR A 210 -10.46 7.39 25.08
C TYR A 210 -11.25 6.88 26.29
N THR A 211 -10.57 6.31 27.28
CA THR A 211 -11.19 5.80 28.51
C THR A 211 -11.40 6.85 29.61
N GLY A 212 -11.11 8.12 29.32
CA GLY A 212 -11.19 9.18 30.34
C GLY A 212 -10.12 9.10 31.44
N GLY A 213 -9.21 8.13 31.37
CA GLY A 213 -8.09 7.94 32.30
C GLY A 213 -8.06 6.58 33.00
N ASP A 214 -9.06 5.72 32.76
CA ASP A 214 -9.15 4.38 33.37
C ASP A 214 -8.08 3.41 32.87
N ALA A 215 -7.60 3.57 31.64
CA ALA A 215 -6.62 2.71 31.00
C ALA A 215 -5.51 3.52 30.33
N GLY A 216 -4.38 2.88 30.00
CA GLY A 216 -3.29 3.52 29.25
C GLY A 216 -2.40 4.43 30.12
N HIS A 217 -1.63 5.28 29.46
CA HIS A 217 -0.62 6.12 30.10
C HIS A 217 -0.96 7.61 30.02
N TRP A 218 -0.81 8.30 31.16
CA TRP A 218 -0.80 9.76 31.20
C TRP A 218 0.58 10.30 30.80
N GLY A 219 0.63 11.56 30.34
CA GLY A 219 1.90 12.25 30.09
C GLY A 219 2.37 12.22 28.63
N PHE A 220 1.44 12.35 27.68
CA PHE A 220 1.76 12.43 26.24
C PHE A 220 2.84 13.48 25.92
N LYS A 221 2.81 14.62 26.62
CA LYS A 221 3.76 15.73 26.48
C LYS A 221 4.87 15.65 27.52
N ARG A 222 6.02 16.23 27.19
CA ARG A 222 7.15 16.38 28.11
C ARG A 222 6.71 17.03 29.45
N PRO A 223 7.11 16.46 30.61
CA PRO A 223 6.70 16.96 31.90
C PRO A 223 7.35 18.32 32.16
N ARG A 224 6.55 19.31 32.57
CA ARG A 224 7.01 20.69 32.80
C ARG A 224 7.68 20.91 34.15
N ASN A 225 7.50 20.00 35.10
CA ASN A 225 8.08 20.10 36.45
C ASN A 225 8.35 18.70 37.05
N ARG A 226 9.07 18.67 38.20
CA ARG A 226 9.43 17.42 38.89
C ARG A 226 8.21 16.61 39.33
N ALA A 227 7.12 17.27 39.73
CA ALA A 227 5.88 16.59 40.15
C ALA A 227 5.22 15.85 38.98
N ALA A 228 5.11 16.49 37.81
CA ALA A 228 4.63 15.85 36.59
C ALA A 228 5.53 14.69 36.16
N LYS A 229 6.86 14.86 36.26
CA LYS A 229 7.83 13.80 35.96
C LYS A 229 7.65 12.58 36.88
N ARG A 230 7.37 12.78 38.17
CA ARG A 230 7.10 11.68 39.13
C ARG A 230 5.78 10.94 38.85
N ARG A 231 4.79 11.63 38.30
CA ARG A 231 3.48 11.04 37.94
C ARG A 231 3.47 10.36 36.57
N GLN A 232 4.43 10.70 35.71
CA GLN A 232 4.51 10.14 34.37
C GLN A 232 4.98 8.69 34.40
N GLN A 233 4.25 7.83 33.70
CA GLN A 233 4.62 6.42 33.51
C GLN A 233 5.28 6.28 32.13
N GLY A 234 6.56 5.89 32.11
CA GLY A 234 7.31 5.63 30.87
C GLY A 234 7.66 6.88 30.03
N SER A 235 8.09 6.63 28.79
CA SER A 235 8.52 7.63 27.81
C SER A 235 7.34 8.48 27.33
N HIS A 236 7.52 9.81 27.16
CA HIS A 236 6.51 10.66 26.48
C HIS A 236 6.60 10.52 24.95
N ALA A 237 5.63 11.07 24.22
CA ALA A 237 5.53 10.93 22.77
C ALA A 237 6.77 11.43 22.01
N ASP A 238 7.33 12.57 22.40
CA ASP A 238 8.54 13.09 21.75
C ASP A 238 9.77 12.20 21.99
N GLN A 239 9.84 11.54 23.15
CA GLN A 239 10.92 10.60 23.46
C GLN A 239 10.78 9.33 22.62
N ILE A 240 9.56 8.81 22.47
CA ILE A 240 9.27 7.68 21.57
C ILE A 240 9.66 8.02 20.13
N LEU A 241 9.34 9.23 19.66
CA LEU A 241 9.77 9.70 18.34
C LEU A 241 11.29 9.75 18.24
N SER A 242 11.98 10.31 19.24
CA SER A 242 13.45 10.36 19.27
C SER A 242 14.09 8.97 19.26
N GLU A 243 13.59 8.02 20.06
CA GLU A 243 14.08 6.63 20.08
C GLU A 243 14.00 5.98 18.69
N LEU A 244 12.86 6.10 18.01
CA LEU A 244 12.67 5.53 16.67
C LEU A 244 13.55 6.23 15.62
N VAL A 245 13.72 7.56 15.73
CA VAL A 245 14.58 8.32 14.83
C VAL A 245 16.04 7.91 15.02
N SER A 246 16.52 7.77 16.25
CA SER A 246 17.89 7.32 16.51
C SER A 246 18.15 5.90 16.03
N GLU A 247 17.18 4.98 16.18
CA GLU A 247 17.28 3.63 15.63
C GLU A 247 17.38 3.65 14.08
N MET A 248 16.53 4.46 13.46
CA MET A 248 16.48 4.64 12.02
C MET A 248 17.78 5.27 11.47
N GLU A 249 18.25 6.35 12.09
CA GLU A 249 19.53 6.98 11.74
C GLU A 249 20.68 5.97 11.94
N ALA A 250 20.74 5.22 13.04
CA ALA A 250 21.77 4.19 13.25
C ALA A 250 21.80 3.07 12.19
N LEU A 251 20.72 2.86 11.43
CA LEU A 251 20.61 1.81 10.41
C LEU A 251 20.78 2.27 8.98
N TYR A 252 20.34 3.49 8.69
CA TYR A 252 20.22 3.99 7.33
C TYR A 252 21.13 5.19 7.04
N ASP A 253 21.65 5.88 8.08
CA ASP A 253 22.50 7.07 7.89
C ASP A 253 23.88 6.72 7.30
N SER A 254 24.29 5.44 7.35
CA SER A 254 25.48 4.92 6.64
C SER A 254 25.23 4.55 5.17
N ARG A 255 23.97 4.54 4.71
CA ARG A 255 23.59 4.16 3.35
C ARG A 255 23.39 5.41 2.48
N ILE A 256 24.47 6.10 2.19
CA ILE A 256 24.44 7.24 1.24
C ILE A 256 24.06 6.76 -0.18
N GLN A 257 24.18 5.46 -0.47
CA GLN A 257 23.63 4.86 -1.69
C GLN A 257 22.65 3.73 -1.35
N PRO A 258 21.45 3.71 -1.96
CA PRO A 258 20.56 2.55 -1.84
C PRO A 258 21.29 1.32 -2.40
N PRO A 259 21.08 0.11 -1.83
CA PRO A 259 21.44 -1.09 -2.56
C PRO A 259 20.72 -1.03 -3.91
N PRO A 260 21.44 -1.20 -5.04
CA PRO A 260 20.82 -1.16 -6.35
C PRO A 260 19.72 -2.22 -6.37
N LYS A 261 18.46 -1.81 -6.57
CA LYS A 261 17.43 -2.76 -6.96
C LYS A 261 17.81 -3.19 -8.38
N PRO A 262 17.63 -4.47 -8.75
CA PRO A 262 17.89 -4.93 -10.11
C PRO A 262 17.24 -4.02 -11.18
N SER A 263 16.08 -3.45 -10.84
CA SER A 263 15.34 -2.48 -11.68
C SER A 263 15.70 -1.00 -11.47
N SER A 264 16.36 -0.59 -10.37
CA SER A 264 16.66 0.83 -10.10
C SER A 264 18.01 1.29 -10.66
N THR A 265 18.92 0.37 -10.99
CA THR A 265 20.25 0.71 -11.50
C THR A 265 20.23 1.24 -12.93
N TYR A 266 19.11 1.10 -13.64
CA TYR A 266 19.01 1.37 -15.08
C TYR A 266 17.77 2.19 -15.47
N THR A 267 17.29 3.11 -14.62
CA THR A 267 16.66 4.33 -15.16
C THR A 267 17.74 5.13 -15.89
N ARG A 268 18.14 4.65 -17.07
CA ARG A 268 18.80 5.47 -18.07
C ARG A 268 17.78 6.59 -18.30
N ARG A 269 18.12 7.81 -17.88
CA ARG A 269 17.49 8.98 -18.48
C ARG A 269 17.68 8.76 -19.97
N SER A 270 16.61 8.46 -20.71
CA SER A 270 16.60 8.84 -22.13
C SER A 270 17.00 10.31 -22.15
N GLN A 271 17.71 10.74 -23.19
CA GLN A 271 18.19 12.11 -23.33
C GLN A 271 17.20 13.10 -22.71
N ASP A 272 17.70 13.96 -21.81
CA ASP A 272 16.84 14.89 -21.08
C ASP A 272 15.92 15.56 -22.10
N PRO A 273 14.59 15.34 -22.03
CA PRO A 273 13.69 15.69 -23.12
C PRO A 273 13.78 17.18 -23.43
N ASP A 274 14.09 17.49 -24.68
CA ASP A 274 14.18 18.86 -25.15
C ASP A 274 13.04 19.15 -26.14
N VAL A 275 13.06 20.36 -26.69
CA VAL A 275 12.09 20.83 -27.67
C VAL A 275 11.93 19.88 -28.88
N SER A 276 12.91 19.02 -29.18
CA SER A 276 12.82 18.06 -30.28
C SER A 276 11.64 17.09 -30.13
N PHE A 277 11.09 16.93 -28.93
CA PHE A 277 9.84 16.20 -28.72
C PHE A 277 8.68 16.75 -29.56
N PHE A 278 8.54 18.08 -29.63
CA PHE A 278 7.47 18.72 -30.40
C PHE A 278 7.78 18.70 -31.90
N GLU A 279 9.06 18.81 -32.27
CA GLU A 279 9.50 18.67 -33.67
C GLU A 279 9.17 17.27 -34.19
N ASN A 280 9.50 16.22 -33.43
CA ASN A 280 9.12 14.85 -33.78
C ASN A 280 7.60 14.65 -33.88
N LEU A 281 6.80 15.36 -33.06
CA LEU A 281 5.35 15.29 -33.14
C LEU A 281 4.82 15.96 -34.42
N ILE A 282 5.45 17.05 -34.86
CA ILE A 282 5.16 17.70 -36.15
C ILE A 282 5.50 16.75 -37.30
N ASP A 283 6.67 16.12 -37.26
CA ASP A 283 7.09 15.14 -38.26
C ASP A 283 6.13 13.93 -38.30
N GLU A 284 5.70 13.42 -37.15
CA GLU A 284 4.70 12.34 -37.07
C GLU A 284 3.34 12.74 -37.66
N LEU A 285 2.91 13.99 -37.47
CA LEU A 285 1.69 14.52 -38.07
C LEU A 285 1.83 14.65 -39.59
N HIS A 286 2.99 15.06 -40.10
CA HIS A 286 3.28 15.07 -41.54
C HIS A 286 3.28 13.66 -42.15
N ASP A 287 3.86 12.69 -41.46
CA ASP A 287 3.97 11.30 -41.90
C ASP A 287 2.67 10.50 -41.75
N SER A 288 1.68 11.04 -41.04
CA SER A 288 0.37 10.40 -40.87
C SER A 288 -0.49 10.60 -42.12
N GLU A 289 -0.31 9.73 -43.11
CA GLU A 289 -1.21 9.64 -44.26
C GLU A 289 -2.64 9.38 -43.78
N SER A 290 -3.55 10.32 -44.06
CA SER A 290 -4.98 10.16 -43.83
C SER A 290 -5.72 10.17 -45.17
N ASP A 291 -6.40 9.07 -45.48
CA ASP A 291 -7.31 8.96 -46.65
C ASP A 291 -8.55 9.86 -46.52
N ASP A 292 -8.83 10.39 -45.32
CA ASP A 292 -9.92 11.33 -45.04
C ASP A 292 -9.45 12.79 -45.07
N ILE A 293 -10.08 13.58 -45.96
CA ILE A 293 -9.80 15.01 -46.18
C ILE A 293 -9.97 15.81 -44.88
N ALA A 294 -10.98 15.50 -44.07
CA ALA A 294 -11.27 16.24 -42.84
C ALA A 294 -10.17 16.05 -41.77
N THR A 295 -9.57 14.86 -41.73
CA THR A 295 -8.48 14.53 -40.79
C THR A 295 -7.15 15.15 -41.25
N GLY A 296 -6.91 15.21 -42.57
CA GLY A 296 -5.74 15.92 -43.14
C GLY A 296 -5.74 17.43 -42.85
N GLU A 297 -6.90 18.10 -43.01
CA GLU A 297 -7.05 19.52 -42.63
C GLU A 297 -6.80 19.73 -41.13
N TYR A 298 -7.21 18.80 -40.29
CA TYR A 298 -7.00 18.86 -38.84
C TYR A 298 -5.52 18.72 -38.46
N HIS A 299 -4.78 17.80 -39.09
CA HIS A 299 -3.34 17.66 -38.87
C HIS A 299 -2.58 18.93 -39.27
N GLN A 300 -2.93 19.54 -40.40
CA GLN A 300 -2.31 20.78 -40.85
C GLN A 300 -2.50 21.93 -39.84
N ILE A 301 -3.70 22.07 -39.27
CA ILE A 301 -3.97 23.06 -38.22
C ILE A 301 -3.08 22.83 -36.99
N TRP A 302 -2.88 21.57 -36.59
CA TRP A 302 -2.03 21.24 -35.44
C TRP A 302 -0.55 21.47 -35.69
N ILE A 303 -0.08 21.13 -36.89
CA ILE A 303 1.30 21.40 -37.32
C ILE A 303 1.56 22.91 -37.24
N GLU A 304 0.74 23.73 -37.89
CA GLU A 304 0.87 25.19 -37.87
C GLU A 304 0.80 25.76 -36.45
N PHE A 305 -0.09 25.21 -35.62
CA PHE A 305 -0.22 25.62 -34.23
C PHE A 305 1.05 25.30 -33.41
N LEU A 306 1.63 24.11 -33.54
CA LEU A 306 2.84 23.73 -32.82
C LEU A 306 4.05 24.53 -33.32
N GLU A 307 4.20 24.70 -34.63
CA GLU A 307 5.25 25.54 -35.24
C GLU A 307 5.19 26.98 -34.73
N GLN A 308 3.99 27.57 -34.63
CA GLN A 308 3.81 28.91 -34.06
C GLN A 308 4.23 29.00 -32.58
N LEU A 309 4.02 27.94 -31.80
CA LEU A 309 4.41 27.90 -30.40
C LEU A 309 5.92 27.69 -30.20
N LEU A 310 6.58 27.04 -31.17
CA LEU A 310 8.02 26.80 -31.19
C LEU A 310 8.82 27.98 -31.75
N THR A 311 8.24 28.71 -32.71
CA THR A 311 8.90 29.83 -33.37
C THR A 311 9.05 31.00 -32.41
N LYS A 312 10.27 31.57 -32.34
CA LYS A 312 10.51 32.84 -31.65
C LYS A 312 9.96 33.97 -32.52
N GLU A 313 8.90 34.66 -32.09
CA GLU A 313 8.37 35.83 -32.80
C GLU A 313 9.46 36.91 -32.91
N GLY A 314 10.11 37.03 -34.07
CA GLY A 314 11.22 37.96 -34.27
C GLY A 314 10.76 39.41 -34.34
N GLY A 315 10.79 40.12 -33.21
CA GLY A 315 10.76 41.58 -33.20
C GLY A 315 12.11 42.12 -33.70
N ASN A 316 12.08 43.07 -34.64
CA ASN A 316 13.30 43.69 -35.19
C ASN A 316 14.01 44.64 -34.22
N ASP A 317 13.39 44.97 -33.08
CA ASP A 317 13.93 45.89 -32.08
C ASP A 317 14.66 45.16 -30.94
N GLU A 318 15.79 45.70 -30.47
CA GLU A 318 16.61 45.10 -29.41
C GLU A 318 15.88 44.96 -28.06
N GLU A 319 14.84 45.75 -27.81
CA GLU A 319 13.96 45.60 -26.63
C GLU A 319 12.95 44.44 -26.74
N ASP A 320 12.56 44.03 -27.96
CA ASP A 320 11.60 42.94 -28.17
C ASP A 320 12.27 41.55 -28.18
N LYS A 321 13.59 41.49 -28.42
CA LYS A 321 14.37 40.25 -28.33
C LYS A 321 14.37 39.64 -26.92
N GLU A 322 14.17 40.44 -25.86
CA GLU A 322 14.10 39.93 -24.48
C GLU A 322 12.72 39.34 -24.13
N LYS A 323 11.67 39.70 -24.89
CA LYS A 323 10.29 39.21 -24.73
C LYS A 323 9.93 38.06 -25.68
N SER A 324 10.66 37.87 -26.77
CA SER A 324 10.48 36.77 -27.73
C SER A 324 11.10 35.45 -27.24
N LYS A 325 10.50 34.87 -26.20
CA LYS A 325 10.80 33.48 -25.81
C LYS A 325 9.77 32.57 -26.46
N ALA A 326 10.24 31.45 -27.01
CA ALA A 326 9.36 30.39 -27.50
C ALA A 326 8.34 30.03 -26.41
N LYS A 327 7.08 29.83 -26.81
CA LYS A 327 5.97 29.58 -25.88
C LYS A 327 6.02 28.15 -25.33
N LEU A 328 6.64 27.23 -26.08
CA LEU A 328 7.02 25.90 -25.62
C LEU A 328 8.52 25.85 -25.31
N THR A 329 8.86 25.23 -24.19
CA THR A 329 10.23 25.12 -23.69
C THR A 329 10.61 23.67 -23.41
N ASP A 330 11.91 23.39 -23.22
CA ASP A 330 12.40 22.08 -22.76
C ASP A 330 11.70 21.64 -21.47
N ALA A 331 11.38 22.59 -20.59
CA ALA A 331 10.67 22.31 -19.35
C ALA A 331 9.24 21.80 -19.60
N ASP A 332 8.57 22.26 -20.66
CA ASP A 332 7.24 21.78 -21.06
C ASP A 332 7.32 20.38 -21.67
N ALA A 333 8.29 20.13 -22.56
CA ALA A 333 8.56 18.81 -23.12
C ALA A 333 8.84 17.78 -22.01
N CYS A 334 9.77 18.10 -21.10
CA CYS A 334 10.06 17.29 -19.90
C CYS A 334 8.80 17.00 -19.10
N LYS A 335 7.99 18.02 -18.81
CA LYS A 335 6.79 17.88 -18.00
C LYS A 335 5.73 16.99 -18.65
N ILE A 336 5.51 17.11 -19.96
CA ILE A 336 4.55 16.27 -20.71
C ILE A 336 5.02 14.82 -20.72
N GLN A 337 6.29 14.58 -21.05
CA GLN A 337 6.84 13.23 -21.08
C GLN A 337 6.83 12.57 -19.69
N GLU A 338 7.16 13.33 -18.63
CA GLU A 338 7.02 12.84 -17.26
C GLU A 338 5.55 12.51 -16.93
N GLU A 339 4.59 13.34 -17.33
CA GLU A 339 3.16 13.07 -17.10
C GLU A 339 2.71 11.80 -17.84
N ILE A 340 3.07 11.65 -19.13
CA ILE A 340 2.77 10.48 -19.95
C ILE A 340 3.42 9.24 -19.36
N ALA A 341 4.72 9.28 -19.04
CA ALA A 341 5.44 8.15 -18.45
C ALA A 341 4.84 7.73 -17.09
N ASN A 342 4.42 8.68 -16.27
CA ASN A 342 3.76 8.39 -15.00
C ASN A 342 2.38 7.76 -15.20
N LYS A 343 1.57 8.26 -16.14
CA LYS A 343 0.27 7.67 -16.49
C LYS A 343 0.43 6.27 -17.10
N ALA A 344 1.39 6.08 -18.00
CA ALA A 344 1.74 4.79 -18.57
C ALA A 344 2.14 3.79 -17.49
N ARG A 345 3.02 4.20 -16.55
CA ARG A 345 3.41 3.38 -15.40
C ARG A 345 2.22 3.01 -14.52
N TYR A 346 1.30 3.95 -14.28
CA TYR A 346 0.10 3.71 -13.48
C TYR A 346 -0.84 2.69 -14.16
N GLU A 347 -1.12 2.87 -15.45
CA GLU A 347 -1.97 1.93 -16.21
C GLU A 347 -1.31 0.57 -16.34
N GLY A 348 0.01 0.51 -16.53
CA GLY A 348 0.78 -0.73 -16.51
C GLY A 348 0.68 -1.46 -15.17
N LEU A 349 0.92 -0.78 -14.05
CA LEU A 349 0.78 -1.38 -12.71
C LEU A 349 -0.64 -1.93 -12.49
N LYS A 350 -1.66 -1.17 -12.87
CA LYS A 350 -3.07 -1.59 -12.77
C LYS A 350 -3.37 -2.80 -13.65
N CYS A 351 -2.78 -2.87 -14.84
CA CYS A 351 -2.91 -4.02 -15.73
C CYS A 351 -2.25 -5.26 -15.11
N HIS A 352 -1.01 -5.17 -14.61
CA HIS A 352 -0.33 -6.27 -13.90
C HIS A 352 -1.14 -6.77 -12.68
N GLU A 353 -1.63 -5.86 -11.84
CA GLU A 353 -2.45 -6.21 -10.67
C GLU A 353 -3.72 -6.97 -11.06
N ARG A 354 -4.33 -6.61 -12.19
CA ARG A 354 -5.56 -7.25 -12.66
C ARG A 354 -5.30 -8.56 -13.43
N LEU A 355 -4.21 -8.66 -14.18
CA LEU A 355 -3.81 -9.90 -14.85
C LEU A 355 -3.42 -10.99 -13.84
N SER A 356 -2.71 -10.59 -12.78
CA SER A 356 -2.35 -11.50 -11.68
C SER A 356 -3.52 -11.86 -10.77
N PHE A 357 -4.65 -11.13 -10.86
CA PHE A 357 -5.85 -11.43 -10.09
C PHE A 357 -6.48 -12.73 -10.61
N GLY A 358 -6.77 -13.67 -9.71
CA GLY A 358 -7.29 -15.00 -10.04
C GLY A 358 -6.23 -16.06 -10.27
N LEU A 359 -4.96 -15.69 -10.47
CA LEU A 359 -3.85 -16.63 -10.49
C LEU A 359 -3.34 -16.89 -9.06
N PRO A 360 -2.89 -18.11 -8.73
CA PRO A 360 -2.22 -18.39 -7.47
C PRO A 360 -0.98 -17.52 -7.24
N GLN A 361 -0.85 -16.92 -6.06
CA GLN A 361 0.27 -16.04 -5.68
C GLN A 361 0.96 -16.54 -4.40
N PRO A 362 1.75 -17.62 -4.48
CA PRO A 362 2.35 -18.24 -3.30
C PRO A 362 3.37 -17.31 -2.63
N PHE A 363 3.55 -17.47 -1.31
CA PHE A 363 4.46 -16.62 -0.52
C PHE A 363 5.94 -16.86 -0.82
N ASN A 364 6.27 -18.02 -1.41
CA ASN A 364 7.58 -18.43 -1.87
C ASN A 364 7.38 -19.49 -2.99
N LEU A 365 8.42 -19.72 -3.80
CA LEU A 365 8.37 -20.72 -4.86
C LEU A 365 8.32 -22.16 -4.31
N GLU A 366 8.88 -22.39 -3.12
CA GLU A 366 8.88 -23.68 -2.42
C GLU A 366 7.46 -24.26 -2.26
N SER A 367 6.50 -23.44 -1.81
CA SER A 367 5.11 -23.86 -1.68
C SER A 367 4.49 -24.27 -3.02
N ALA A 368 4.86 -23.63 -4.13
CA ALA A 368 4.36 -24.05 -5.44
C ALA A 368 4.99 -25.36 -5.90
N ILE A 369 6.29 -25.55 -5.66
CA ILE A 369 7.02 -26.76 -6.06
C ILE A 369 6.53 -27.99 -5.29
N LEU A 370 6.43 -27.89 -3.96
CA LEU A 370 6.14 -29.03 -3.09
C LEU A 370 4.65 -29.21 -2.80
N GLU A 371 3.85 -28.14 -2.91
CA GLU A 371 2.43 -28.15 -2.56
C GLU A 371 1.55 -27.64 -3.71
N GLY A 372 2.02 -27.73 -4.96
CA GLY A 372 1.32 -27.22 -6.14
C GLY A 372 -0.08 -27.80 -6.34
N ASP A 373 -0.33 -29.01 -5.83
CA ASP A 373 -1.65 -29.66 -5.81
C ASP A 373 -2.73 -28.85 -5.06
N LYS A 374 -2.34 -27.83 -4.27
CA LYS A 374 -3.26 -26.88 -3.61
C LYS A 374 -3.73 -25.76 -4.55
N PHE A 375 -3.05 -25.57 -5.67
CA PHE A 375 -3.24 -24.47 -6.61
C PHE A 375 -3.68 -24.92 -8.00
N THR A 376 -3.56 -26.22 -8.30
CA THR A 376 -3.94 -26.84 -9.57
C THR A 376 -5.36 -27.38 -9.52
N GLU A 377 -6.08 -27.25 -10.63
CA GLU A 377 -7.42 -27.82 -10.80
C GLU A 377 -7.36 -29.34 -10.97
N GLU A 378 -8.41 -30.04 -10.55
CA GLU A 378 -8.48 -31.50 -10.71
C GLU A 378 -8.42 -31.89 -12.20
N GLY A 379 -7.64 -32.92 -12.52
CA GLY A 379 -7.40 -33.36 -13.89
C GLY A 379 -6.37 -32.53 -14.68
N ASP A 380 -5.86 -31.43 -14.13
CA ASP A 380 -4.77 -30.66 -14.74
C ASP A 380 -3.39 -31.15 -14.22
N ASP A 381 -2.37 -31.11 -15.09
CA ASP A 381 -0.97 -31.36 -14.74
C ASP A 381 -0.15 -30.07 -14.74
N PHE A 382 -0.81 -28.94 -14.95
CA PHE A 382 -0.21 -27.65 -15.23
C PHE A 382 -0.59 -26.60 -14.18
N LEU A 383 0.33 -25.68 -13.89
CA LEU A 383 0.13 -24.61 -12.92
C LEU A 383 0.80 -23.32 -13.39
N VAL A 384 0.03 -22.24 -13.49
CA VAL A 384 0.57 -20.89 -13.68
C VAL A 384 0.42 -20.13 -12.37
N ILE A 385 1.54 -19.69 -11.79
CA ILE A 385 1.55 -18.83 -10.62
C ILE A 385 2.03 -17.43 -10.99
N ALA A 386 1.56 -16.43 -10.25
CA ALA A 386 1.90 -15.03 -10.50
C ALA A 386 2.61 -14.37 -9.31
N GLU A 387 3.34 -13.27 -9.57
CA GLU A 387 3.92 -12.39 -8.54
C GLU A 387 4.79 -13.12 -7.50
N THR A 388 5.46 -14.19 -7.94
CA THR A 388 6.11 -15.14 -7.04
C THR A 388 7.49 -14.63 -6.62
N PRO A 389 7.75 -14.46 -5.31
CA PRO A 389 9.02 -13.91 -4.84
C PRO A 389 10.15 -14.94 -4.98
N VAL A 390 11.29 -14.49 -5.52
CA VAL A 390 12.50 -15.29 -5.71
C VAL A 390 13.75 -14.55 -5.24
N MET A 391 14.77 -15.31 -4.83
CA MET A 391 16.09 -14.76 -4.48
C MET A 391 17.04 -14.78 -5.68
N THR A 392 17.30 -13.61 -6.27
CA THR A 392 18.28 -13.42 -7.33
C THR A 392 19.65 -13.02 -6.77
N GLU A 393 20.68 -13.04 -7.61
CA GLU A 393 22.03 -12.59 -7.24
C GLU A 393 22.07 -11.11 -6.82
N ASN A 394 21.17 -10.30 -7.40
CA ASN A 394 21.01 -8.88 -7.09
C ASN A 394 19.97 -8.60 -5.98
N GLY A 395 19.51 -9.64 -5.26
CA GLY A 395 18.63 -9.51 -4.11
C GLY A 395 17.25 -10.13 -4.32
N LYS A 396 16.22 -9.57 -3.66
CA LYS A 396 14.84 -10.09 -3.74
C LYS A 396 14.14 -9.58 -4.99
N GLY A 397 13.71 -10.49 -5.85
CA GLY A 397 12.87 -10.23 -7.02
C GLY A 397 11.46 -10.81 -6.87
N ARG A 398 10.61 -10.51 -7.84
CA ARG A 398 9.30 -11.17 -8.04
C ARG A 398 9.13 -11.44 -9.51
N VAL A 399 8.91 -12.70 -9.86
CA VAL A 399 8.64 -13.10 -11.23
C VAL A 399 7.15 -12.85 -11.50
N ASP A 400 6.84 -12.21 -12.63
CA ASP A 400 5.46 -11.90 -12.98
C ASP A 400 4.65 -13.18 -13.15
N LEU A 401 5.15 -14.14 -13.94
CA LEU A 401 4.51 -15.44 -14.17
C LEU A 401 5.55 -16.57 -14.16
N ILE A 402 5.22 -17.67 -13.48
CA ILE A 402 5.98 -18.92 -13.54
C ILE A 402 5.02 -20.03 -13.95
N ALA A 403 5.40 -20.78 -14.97
CA ALA A 403 4.72 -21.99 -15.39
C ALA A 403 5.40 -23.20 -14.76
N LEU A 404 4.62 -24.09 -14.17
CA LEU A 404 5.08 -25.34 -13.57
C LEU A 404 4.26 -26.52 -14.10
N GLN A 405 4.91 -27.67 -14.19
CA GLN A 405 4.29 -28.93 -14.57
C GLN A 405 4.48 -29.96 -13.46
N ARG A 406 3.40 -30.64 -13.10
CA ARG A 406 3.37 -31.69 -12.10
C ARG A 406 4.08 -32.94 -12.61
N ARG A 407 5.05 -33.46 -11.86
CA ARG A 407 5.78 -34.70 -12.15
C ARG A 407 5.99 -35.52 -10.89
N THR A 408 6.12 -36.81 -11.06
CA THR A 408 6.64 -37.70 -10.01
C THR A 408 8.16 -37.70 -10.06
N ILE A 409 8.81 -37.35 -8.95
CA ILE A 409 10.27 -37.30 -8.85
C ILE A 409 10.71 -38.25 -7.75
N SER A 410 11.66 -39.13 -8.07
CA SER A 410 12.30 -39.99 -7.08
C SER A 410 13.32 -39.18 -6.27
N GLN A 411 13.12 -39.03 -4.97
CA GLN A 411 14.08 -38.31 -4.13
C GLN A 411 15.27 -39.22 -3.76
N PRO A 412 16.53 -38.79 -3.97
CA PRO A 412 17.71 -39.62 -3.67
C PRO A 412 17.83 -40.02 -2.19
N ILE A 413 17.32 -39.17 -1.29
CA ILE A 413 17.52 -39.31 0.17
C ILE A 413 16.54 -40.33 0.78
N HIS A 414 15.34 -40.46 0.21
CA HIS A 414 14.26 -41.27 0.80
C HIS A 414 13.83 -42.44 -0.07
N MET A 415 14.29 -42.55 -1.32
CA MET A 415 13.81 -43.54 -2.31
C MET A 415 12.27 -43.54 -2.48
N GLU A 416 11.61 -42.45 -2.08
CA GLU A 416 10.18 -42.25 -2.26
C GLU A 416 9.95 -41.38 -3.50
N GLU A 417 8.95 -41.77 -4.28
CA GLU A 417 8.41 -41.00 -5.38
C GLU A 417 7.47 -39.93 -4.81
N VAL A 418 7.84 -38.66 -4.98
CA VAL A 418 7.05 -37.53 -4.48
C VAL A 418 6.54 -36.73 -5.67
N PRO A 419 5.23 -36.41 -5.76
CA PRO A 419 4.73 -35.48 -6.75
C PRO A 419 5.28 -34.08 -6.46
N ALA A 420 5.85 -33.44 -7.46
CA ALA A 420 6.40 -32.10 -7.38
C ALA A 420 6.13 -31.32 -8.66
N TYR A 421 6.07 -30.01 -8.54
CA TYR A 421 5.87 -29.11 -9.66
C TYR A 421 7.22 -28.60 -10.15
N VAL A 422 7.58 -29.04 -11.35
CA VAL A 422 8.81 -28.67 -12.02
C VAL A 422 8.57 -27.37 -12.78
N PRO A 423 9.33 -26.30 -12.50
CA PRO A 423 9.26 -25.09 -13.32
C PRO A 423 9.61 -25.42 -14.77
N VAL A 424 8.77 -24.99 -15.70
CA VAL A 424 8.95 -25.16 -17.15
C VAL A 424 9.12 -23.83 -17.88
N GLY A 425 8.65 -22.72 -17.29
CA GLY A 425 8.79 -21.40 -17.89
C GLY A 425 8.72 -20.25 -16.90
N VAL A 426 9.36 -19.14 -17.28
CA VAL A 426 9.39 -17.87 -16.55
C VAL A 426 9.06 -16.77 -17.55
N PHE A 427 8.02 -15.99 -17.26
CA PHE A 427 7.56 -14.94 -18.15
C PHE A 427 7.48 -13.61 -17.42
N GLU A 428 7.85 -12.55 -18.14
CA GLU A 428 7.68 -11.17 -17.73
C GLU A 428 6.52 -10.57 -18.52
N THR A 429 5.71 -9.75 -17.89
CA THR A 429 4.65 -9.00 -18.56
C THR A 429 5.12 -7.56 -18.77
N LYS A 430 4.92 -7.03 -19.98
CA LYS A 430 5.10 -5.62 -20.31
C LYS A 430 3.80 -5.10 -20.89
N THR A 431 3.53 -3.84 -20.59
CA THR A 431 2.28 -3.19 -20.97
C THR A 431 2.56 -1.99 -21.85
N ALA A 432 1.79 -1.85 -22.92
CA ALA A 432 1.81 -0.69 -23.79
C ALA A 432 0.49 0.09 -23.67
N THR A 433 0.57 1.41 -23.75
CA THR A 433 -0.58 2.30 -23.60
C THR A 433 -0.44 3.50 -24.53
N GLY A 434 -1.46 3.75 -25.35
CA GLY A 434 -1.55 4.95 -26.18
C GLY A 434 -2.11 6.14 -25.40
N PHE A 435 -1.60 7.33 -25.70
CA PHE A 435 -2.12 8.58 -25.16
C PHE A 435 -2.33 9.61 -26.27
N ASP A 436 -3.46 10.32 -26.20
CA ASP A 436 -3.69 11.54 -26.96
C ASP A 436 -3.28 12.74 -26.12
N LEU A 437 -2.68 13.73 -26.77
CA LEU A 437 -2.32 15.01 -26.17
C LEU A 437 -3.30 16.08 -26.64
N GLU A 438 -3.94 16.75 -25.68
CA GLU A 438 -4.81 17.90 -25.92
C GLU A 438 -4.18 19.13 -25.28
N ILE A 439 -4.01 20.20 -26.05
CA ILE A 439 -3.51 21.49 -25.54
C ILE A 439 -4.69 22.43 -25.34
N LYS A 440 -4.92 22.86 -24.09
CA LYS A 440 -5.92 23.88 -23.74
C LYS A 440 -5.26 25.15 -23.27
N THR A 441 -5.98 26.26 -23.38
CA THR A 441 -5.62 27.50 -22.70
C THR A 441 -6.12 27.44 -21.25
N ASP A 442 -5.26 27.77 -20.29
CA ASP A 442 -5.67 27.97 -18.89
C ASP A 442 -5.41 29.42 -18.49
N THR A 443 -6.39 30.04 -17.84
CA THR A 443 -6.28 31.40 -17.29
C THR A 443 -6.16 31.29 -15.76
N PRO A 444 -5.08 31.79 -15.13
CA PRO A 444 -4.89 31.65 -13.69
C PRO A 444 -6.06 32.26 -12.90
N ARG A 445 -6.82 31.42 -12.18
CA ARG A 445 -8.01 31.82 -11.39
C ARG A 445 -7.75 32.89 -10.31
N THR A 446 -6.51 33.18 -9.95
CA THR A 446 -6.15 34.11 -8.87
C THR A 446 -5.90 35.56 -9.31
N ALA A 447 -5.97 35.90 -10.58
CA ALA A 447 -5.70 37.26 -11.04
C ALA A 447 -6.99 38.03 -11.30
N LYS A 448 -7.54 38.66 -10.24
CA LYS A 448 -8.53 39.73 -10.44
C LYS A 448 -7.78 40.97 -10.95
N LYS A 449 -8.08 41.37 -12.19
CA LYS A 449 -7.72 42.63 -12.89
C LYS A 449 -6.30 42.71 -13.48
N ARG A 450 -6.18 42.42 -14.78
CA ARG A 450 -5.46 43.21 -15.80
C ARG A 450 -5.67 42.56 -17.17
N ASP A 451 -5.87 43.38 -18.20
CA ASP A 451 -6.30 42.99 -19.57
C ASP A 451 -5.24 42.29 -20.43
N GLU A 452 -4.14 41.82 -19.84
CA GLU A 452 -3.10 41.06 -20.54
C GLU A 452 -2.58 39.98 -19.58
N LEU A 453 -3.31 38.87 -19.47
CA LEU A 453 -2.82 37.70 -18.75
C LEU A 453 -2.07 36.80 -19.73
N PRO A 454 -0.88 36.29 -19.37
CA PRO A 454 -0.21 35.29 -20.19
C PRO A 454 -1.10 34.05 -20.25
N VAL A 455 -1.57 33.72 -21.45
CA VAL A 455 -2.25 32.46 -21.75
C VAL A 455 -1.18 31.38 -21.64
N ILE A 456 -1.32 30.49 -20.66
CA ILE A 456 -0.36 29.39 -20.46
C ILE A 456 -0.97 28.13 -21.08
N PRO A 457 -0.22 27.39 -21.91
CA PRO A 457 -0.68 26.12 -22.44
C PRO A 457 -0.83 25.10 -21.29
N LYS A 458 -1.96 24.42 -21.29
CA LYS A 458 -2.29 23.33 -20.38
C LYS A 458 -2.47 22.06 -21.18
N PHE A 459 -1.53 21.14 -20.98
CA PHE A 459 -1.55 19.82 -21.57
C PHE A 459 -2.50 18.92 -20.79
N ILE A 460 -3.36 18.20 -21.50
CA ILE A 460 -4.26 17.18 -20.99
C ILE A 460 -3.98 15.93 -21.79
N THR A 461 -3.54 14.86 -21.13
CA THR A 461 -3.37 13.57 -21.81
C THR A 461 -4.54 12.64 -21.53
N ARG A 462 -5.10 12.04 -22.59
CA ARG A 462 -6.22 11.10 -22.57
C ARG A 462 -5.73 9.72 -23.02
N LYS A 463 -6.20 8.66 -22.38
CA LYS A 463 -5.83 7.29 -22.73
C LYS A 463 -6.60 6.86 -23.99
N ARG A 464 -5.94 6.17 -24.93
CA ARG A 464 -6.56 5.58 -26.12
C ARG A 464 -5.96 4.20 -26.45
N PRO A 465 -6.58 3.42 -27.35
CA PRO A 465 -5.93 2.24 -27.94
C PRO A 465 -4.69 2.62 -28.74
N LEU A 466 -3.73 1.71 -28.82
CA LEU A 466 -2.60 1.88 -29.72
C LEU A 466 -3.07 1.83 -31.18
N THR A 467 -2.38 2.51 -32.08
CA THR A 467 -2.57 2.30 -33.52
C THR A 467 -1.89 0.98 -33.95
N LYS A 468 -2.16 0.49 -35.16
CA LYS A 468 -1.49 -0.72 -35.68
C LYS A 468 0.03 -0.51 -35.78
N LYS A 469 0.47 0.67 -36.24
CA LYS A 469 1.88 1.06 -36.35
C LYS A 469 2.56 1.11 -34.97
N GLU A 470 1.93 1.76 -33.99
CA GLU A 470 2.45 1.83 -32.62
C GLU A 470 2.52 0.46 -31.95
N TRP A 471 1.49 -0.38 -32.14
CA TRP A 471 1.50 -1.74 -31.63
C TRP A 471 2.66 -2.53 -32.23
N GLN A 472 2.82 -2.51 -33.56
CA GLN A 472 3.91 -3.21 -34.22
C GLN A 472 5.28 -2.70 -33.75
N ALA A 473 5.46 -1.39 -33.60
CA ALA A 473 6.69 -0.82 -33.05
C ALA A 473 6.98 -1.30 -31.61
N ALA A 474 5.94 -1.39 -30.78
CA ALA A 474 6.06 -1.91 -29.42
C ALA A 474 6.40 -3.41 -29.40
N VAL A 475 5.78 -4.20 -30.30
CA VAL A 475 6.14 -5.59 -30.54
C VAL A 475 7.61 -5.65 -30.91
N ASP A 476 8.04 -4.97 -31.98
CA ASP A 476 9.39 -5.04 -32.53
C ASP A 476 10.46 -4.64 -31.49
N ALA A 477 10.18 -3.67 -30.62
CA ALA A 477 11.07 -3.24 -29.54
C ALA A 477 11.17 -4.24 -28.36
N THR A 478 10.30 -5.25 -28.31
CA THR A 478 10.24 -6.26 -27.25
C THR A 478 11.01 -7.54 -27.65
N PRO A 479 11.82 -8.16 -26.77
CA PRO A 479 12.15 -7.71 -25.42
C PRO A 479 13.26 -6.65 -25.45
N GLN A 480 13.07 -5.61 -24.64
CA GLN A 480 14.09 -4.61 -24.33
C GLN A 480 15.24 -5.24 -23.53
N SER A 481 16.45 -4.66 -23.60
CA SER A 481 17.65 -5.22 -22.95
C SER A 481 17.51 -5.41 -21.43
N ASN A 482 16.75 -4.53 -20.77
CA ASN A 482 16.43 -4.64 -19.34
C ASN A 482 15.54 -5.87 -19.04
N ALA A 483 14.54 -6.14 -19.86
CA ALA A 483 13.64 -7.29 -19.72
C ALA A 483 14.40 -8.60 -19.93
N ARG A 484 15.33 -8.64 -20.89
CA ARG A 484 16.22 -9.80 -21.10
C ARG A 484 17.05 -10.10 -19.86
N THR A 485 17.76 -9.09 -19.36
CA THR A 485 18.60 -9.22 -18.15
C THR A 485 17.76 -9.65 -16.93
N GLN A 486 16.56 -9.10 -16.79
CA GLN A 486 15.63 -9.44 -15.72
C GLN A 486 15.18 -10.91 -15.81
N LEU A 487 14.81 -11.38 -17.01
CA LEU A 487 14.44 -12.77 -17.26
C LEU A 487 15.60 -13.72 -16.96
N GLU A 488 16.83 -13.39 -17.35
CA GLU A 488 18.03 -14.20 -17.03
C GLU A 488 18.24 -14.36 -15.51
N TYR A 489 18.07 -13.27 -14.75
CA TYR A 489 18.14 -13.33 -13.29
C TYR A 489 17.02 -14.18 -12.69
N TYR A 490 15.81 -14.09 -13.24
CA TYR A 490 14.67 -14.87 -12.76
C TYR A 490 14.79 -16.34 -13.11
N HIS A 491 15.20 -16.66 -14.33
CA HIS A 491 15.51 -18.01 -14.79
C HIS A 491 16.54 -18.68 -13.86
N SER A 492 17.66 -18.00 -13.61
CA SER A 492 18.72 -18.50 -12.71
C SER A 492 18.23 -18.69 -11.27
N ALA A 493 17.44 -17.74 -10.76
CA ALA A 493 16.90 -17.79 -9.39
C ALA A 493 15.90 -18.94 -9.20
N VAL A 494 14.98 -19.14 -10.16
CA VAL A 494 13.99 -20.22 -10.14
C VAL A 494 14.69 -21.58 -10.19
N LYS A 495 15.67 -21.76 -11.10
CA LYS A 495 16.48 -22.99 -11.17
C LYS A 495 17.20 -23.27 -9.84
N LYS A 496 17.83 -22.24 -9.25
CA LYS A 496 18.55 -22.36 -7.98
C LYS A 496 17.66 -22.74 -6.81
N GLU A 497 16.47 -22.11 -6.71
CA GLU A 497 15.50 -22.44 -5.68
C GLU A 497 14.96 -23.85 -5.85
N TYR A 498 14.63 -24.27 -7.08
CA TYR A 498 14.19 -25.64 -7.35
C TYR A 498 15.25 -26.68 -6.96
N LYS A 499 16.51 -26.49 -7.39
CA LYS A 499 17.62 -27.41 -7.09
C LYS A 499 17.85 -27.57 -5.59
N LYS A 500 17.65 -26.51 -4.81
CA LYS A 500 17.78 -26.53 -3.35
C LYS A 500 16.84 -27.55 -2.70
N TYR A 501 15.63 -27.73 -3.23
CA TYR A 501 14.60 -28.53 -2.57
C TYR A 501 14.61 -29.99 -2.97
N LEU A 502 14.80 -30.29 -4.27
CA LEU A 502 14.61 -31.66 -4.75
C LEU A 502 15.91 -32.43 -4.99
N GLN A 503 17.08 -31.76 -4.97
CA GLN A 503 18.42 -32.33 -5.24
C GLN A 503 18.54 -33.21 -6.51
N ALA A 504 17.48 -33.30 -7.31
CA ALA A 504 17.41 -33.99 -8.58
C ALA A 504 18.18 -33.21 -9.65
N ASP A 505 18.42 -33.86 -10.80
CA ASP A 505 18.89 -33.18 -12.00
C ASP A 505 17.96 -31.98 -12.26
N SER A 506 18.50 -30.77 -12.12
CA SER A 506 17.76 -29.53 -12.30
C SER A 506 17.09 -29.54 -13.68
N PRO A 507 15.87 -28.99 -13.84
CA PRO A 507 15.25 -28.84 -15.16
C PRO A 507 16.29 -28.20 -16.09
N THR A 508 16.61 -28.92 -17.17
CA THR A 508 17.78 -28.64 -17.98
C THR A 508 17.71 -27.21 -18.48
N GLU A 509 16.53 -26.76 -18.90
CA GLU A 509 16.25 -25.38 -19.29
C GLU A 509 14.80 -24.93 -19.06
N LEU A 510 14.59 -23.63 -18.79
CA LEU A 510 13.26 -23.01 -18.67
C LEU A 510 12.95 -22.17 -19.92
N ILE A 511 11.70 -22.18 -20.37
CA ILE A 511 11.22 -21.26 -21.40
C ILE A 511 11.19 -19.86 -20.80
N SER A 512 11.79 -18.87 -21.48
CA SER A 512 11.77 -17.48 -21.03
C SER A 512 11.18 -16.59 -22.11
N GLY A 513 10.30 -15.68 -21.73
CA GLY A 513 9.61 -14.83 -22.70
C GLY A 513 8.99 -13.58 -22.09
N VAL A 514 8.63 -12.64 -22.96
CA VAL A 514 7.93 -11.41 -22.57
C VAL A 514 6.55 -11.39 -23.20
N PHE A 515 5.52 -11.36 -22.36
CA PHE A 515 4.16 -11.01 -22.79
C PHE A 515 4.08 -9.49 -22.94
N LEU A 516 3.71 -9.01 -24.12
CA LEU A 516 3.33 -7.63 -24.35
C LEU A 516 1.82 -7.53 -24.46
N VAL A 517 1.23 -6.64 -23.66
CA VAL A 517 -0.22 -6.46 -23.53
C VAL A 517 -0.61 -5.00 -23.76
N ASP A 518 -1.62 -4.75 -24.60
CA ASP A 518 -2.28 -3.44 -24.65
C ASP A 518 -3.20 -3.27 -23.43
N THR A 519 -2.97 -2.22 -22.65
CA THR A 519 -3.76 -1.89 -21.45
C THR A 519 -5.24 -1.56 -21.71
N GLN A 520 -5.69 -1.49 -22.97
CA GLN A 520 -7.09 -1.30 -23.33
C GLN A 520 -7.86 -2.60 -23.57
N GLY A 521 -7.18 -3.74 -23.69
CA GLY A 521 -7.85 -5.03 -23.86
C GLY A 521 -8.70 -5.41 -22.65
N ASP A 522 -9.69 -6.28 -22.87
CA ASP A 522 -10.42 -6.89 -21.75
C ASP A 522 -9.46 -7.77 -20.96
N ILE A 523 -9.31 -7.49 -19.66
CA ILE A 523 -8.28 -8.12 -18.86
C ILE A 523 -8.60 -9.58 -18.56
N GLN A 524 -9.88 -9.95 -18.52
CA GLN A 524 -10.25 -11.34 -18.34
C GLN A 524 -9.88 -12.16 -19.58
N GLU A 525 -10.22 -11.66 -20.77
CA GLU A 525 -9.84 -12.28 -22.04
C GLU A 525 -8.31 -12.38 -22.18
N VAL A 526 -7.59 -11.28 -21.95
CA VAL A 526 -6.12 -11.26 -22.01
C VAL A 526 -5.51 -12.31 -21.06
N ARG A 527 -6.05 -12.46 -19.84
CA ARG A 527 -5.53 -13.44 -18.88
C ARG A 527 -5.79 -14.88 -19.35
N GLU A 528 -6.97 -15.17 -19.86
CA GLU A 528 -7.32 -16.48 -20.42
C GLU A 528 -6.40 -16.83 -21.61
N GLU A 529 -6.10 -15.85 -22.46
CA GLU A 529 -5.15 -16.01 -23.57
C GLU A 529 -3.70 -16.22 -23.11
N ILE A 530 -3.22 -15.49 -22.09
CA ILE A 530 -1.90 -15.75 -21.49
C ILE A 530 -1.81 -17.22 -21.06
N ILE A 531 -2.80 -17.71 -20.30
CA ILE A 531 -2.81 -19.08 -19.80
C ILE A 531 -2.86 -20.07 -20.97
N SER A 532 -3.69 -19.80 -21.98
CA SER A 532 -3.80 -20.60 -23.20
C SER A 532 -2.46 -20.71 -23.94
N ILE A 533 -1.79 -19.58 -24.24
CA ILE A 533 -0.49 -19.53 -24.90
C ILE A 533 0.57 -20.29 -24.10
N ILE A 534 0.64 -20.06 -22.79
CA ILE A 534 1.61 -20.77 -21.95
C ILE A 534 1.31 -22.28 -21.97
N ARG A 535 0.05 -22.69 -21.87
CA ARG A 535 -0.34 -24.11 -21.91
C ARG A 535 -0.02 -24.74 -23.28
N GLN A 536 -0.26 -24.05 -24.39
CA GLN A 536 0.11 -24.53 -25.73
C GLN A 536 1.63 -24.72 -25.86
N LEU A 537 2.41 -23.75 -25.38
CA LEU A 537 3.87 -23.84 -25.35
C LEU A 537 4.35 -25.00 -24.48
N CYS A 538 3.75 -25.15 -23.31
CA CYS A 538 4.12 -26.16 -22.35
C CYS A 538 3.54 -27.53 -22.67
N THR A 539 2.67 -27.71 -23.68
CA THR A 539 2.12 -29.02 -24.10
C THR A 539 2.63 -29.49 -25.46
N GLY A 540 3.40 -28.66 -26.17
CA GLY A 540 4.02 -29.03 -27.44
C GLY A 540 3.07 -29.13 -28.64
N LYS A 541 1.77 -28.87 -28.46
CA LYS A 541 0.73 -29.16 -29.48
C LYS A 541 0.78 -28.28 -30.74
N GLU A 542 1.42 -27.11 -30.71
CA GLU A 542 1.45 -26.18 -31.85
C GLU A 542 2.86 -25.65 -32.22
N ILE A 543 3.90 -26.04 -31.47
CA ILE A 543 5.29 -25.57 -31.70
C ILE A 543 5.90 -26.13 -32.99
N THR A 544 5.26 -27.12 -33.62
CA THR A 544 5.75 -27.78 -34.85
C THR A 544 5.85 -26.85 -36.07
N SER A 545 5.30 -25.63 -36.00
CA SER A 545 5.31 -24.65 -37.09
C SER A 545 6.43 -23.60 -37.02
N ILE A 546 7.17 -23.49 -35.91
CA ILE A 546 8.21 -22.46 -35.75
C ILE A 546 9.52 -22.92 -36.44
N PRO A 547 10.03 -22.21 -37.46
CA PRO A 547 11.27 -22.57 -38.14
C PRO A 547 12.47 -22.56 -37.18
N ARG A 548 13.33 -23.59 -37.26
CA ARG A 548 14.52 -23.74 -36.39
C ARG A 548 15.53 -22.59 -36.51
N ASP A 549 15.53 -21.88 -37.64
CA ASP A 549 16.45 -20.76 -37.91
C ASP A 549 15.92 -19.40 -37.41
N CYS A 550 14.76 -19.38 -36.73
CA CYS A 550 14.16 -18.16 -36.27
C CYS A 550 14.91 -17.58 -35.06
N LEU A 551 15.43 -16.35 -35.18
CA LEU A 551 16.09 -15.64 -34.07
C LEU A 551 15.11 -15.20 -32.98
N ARG A 552 13.82 -15.10 -33.33
CA ARG A 552 12.77 -14.52 -32.50
C ARG A 552 11.40 -15.01 -32.95
N ALA A 553 10.65 -15.64 -32.05
CA ALA A 553 9.26 -16.01 -32.32
C ALA A 553 8.28 -15.01 -31.68
N ILE A 554 7.19 -14.76 -32.40
CA ILE A 554 6.10 -13.90 -32.00
C ILE A 554 4.84 -14.76 -32.03
N ILE A 555 4.26 -15.02 -30.87
CA ILE A 555 3.07 -15.87 -30.71
C ILE A 555 1.90 -14.96 -30.34
N SER A 556 0.91 -14.91 -31.21
CA SER A 556 -0.33 -14.15 -31.01
C SER A 556 -1.51 -15.10 -31.08
N PRO A 557 -2.60 -14.85 -30.33
CA PRO A 557 -3.84 -15.62 -30.48
C PRO A 557 -4.41 -15.47 -31.88
N ILE A 558 -5.00 -16.55 -32.43
CA ILE A 558 -5.59 -16.55 -33.77
C ILE A 558 -6.98 -15.88 -33.78
N GLU A 559 -7.73 -15.98 -32.67
CA GLU A 559 -9.15 -15.58 -32.60
C GLU A 559 -9.45 -14.50 -31.53
N CYS A 560 -8.44 -13.75 -31.09
CA CYS A 560 -8.63 -12.75 -30.03
C CYS A 560 -8.64 -11.32 -30.58
N GLU A 561 -9.65 -10.53 -30.21
CA GLU A 561 -9.67 -9.08 -30.46
C GLU A 561 -8.66 -8.33 -29.56
N SER A 562 -8.28 -8.92 -28.44
CA SER A 562 -7.33 -8.33 -27.51
C SER A 562 -5.90 -8.39 -28.06
N ARG A 563 -5.20 -7.26 -28.02
CA ARG A 563 -3.81 -7.15 -28.46
C ARG A 563 -2.88 -7.67 -27.37
N ILE A 564 -2.54 -8.94 -27.52
CA ILE A 564 -1.58 -9.67 -26.71
C ILE A 564 -0.61 -10.40 -27.63
N VAL A 565 0.66 -10.40 -27.25
CA VAL A 565 1.68 -11.20 -27.93
C VAL A 565 2.70 -11.71 -26.94
N LEU A 566 3.18 -12.93 -27.16
CA LEU A 566 4.35 -13.46 -26.48
C LEU A 566 5.55 -13.40 -27.40
N VAL A 567 6.62 -12.76 -26.93
CA VAL A 567 7.89 -12.70 -27.65
C VAL A 567 8.88 -13.65 -26.98
N LEU A 568 9.38 -14.61 -27.77
CA LEU A 568 10.42 -15.56 -27.38
C LEU A 568 11.70 -15.27 -28.16
N GLU A 569 12.84 -15.31 -27.46
CA GLU A 569 14.15 -15.23 -28.10
C GLU A 569 14.68 -16.62 -28.47
N ARG A 570 15.67 -16.66 -29.36
CA ARG A 570 16.31 -17.90 -29.83
C ARG A 570 16.67 -18.88 -28.72
N SER A 571 17.27 -18.41 -27.62
CA SER A 571 17.66 -19.27 -26.49
C SER A 571 16.45 -20.00 -25.88
N ALA A 572 15.29 -19.33 -25.80
CA ALA A 572 14.06 -19.97 -25.33
C ALA A 572 13.51 -20.97 -26.35
N LEU A 573 13.68 -20.73 -27.66
CA LEU A 573 13.27 -21.67 -28.72
C LEU A 573 14.11 -22.94 -28.71
N GLU A 574 15.42 -22.84 -28.46
CA GLU A 574 16.30 -23.99 -28.31
C GLU A 574 15.86 -24.85 -27.12
N ASN A 575 15.46 -24.21 -26.01
CA ASN A 575 14.97 -24.89 -24.81
C ASN A 575 13.66 -25.67 -25.06
N LEU A 576 12.75 -25.15 -25.90
CA LEU A 576 11.48 -25.83 -26.22
C LEU A 576 11.68 -27.25 -26.77
N THR A 577 12.77 -27.50 -27.49
CA THR A 577 13.06 -28.82 -28.05
C THR A 577 13.62 -29.82 -27.04
N THR A 578 14.09 -29.35 -25.89
CA THR A 578 14.75 -30.15 -24.84
C THR A 578 13.86 -30.45 -23.64
N ILE A 579 12.75 -29.72 -23.48
CA ILE A 579 11.83 -29.93 -22.35
C ILE A 579 10.96 -31.15 -22.67
N GLU A 580 11.24 -32.26 -22.01
CA GLU A 580 10.37 -33.43 -22.07
C GLU A 580 9.08 -33.13 -21.30
N ILE A 581 8.01 -32.79 -22.02
CA ILE A 581 6.71 -32.44 -21.45
C ILE A 581 5.88 -33.71 -21.30
N LYS A 582 6.03 -34.41 -20.18
CA LYS A 582 5.06 -35.41 -19.73
C LYS A 582 4.80 -35.17 -18.26
N GLY A 583 3.66 -34.56 -17.94
CA GLY A 583 3.22 -34.40 -16.57
C GLY A 583 2.37 -35.57 -16.12
N THR A 584 2.17 -35.64 -14.80
CA THR A 584 1.28 -36.60 -14.16
C THR A 584 0.05 -35.81 -13.68
N PRO A 585 -1.12 -35.93 -14.35
CA PRO A 585 -2.33 -35.21 -13.96
C PRO A 585 -2.66 -35.40 -12.48
N LEU A 586 -3.23 -34.37 -11.87
CA LEU A 586 -3.72 -34.48 -10.51
C LEU A 586 -4.88 -35.48 -10.48
N GLU A 587 -4.70 -36.59 -9.74
CA GLU A 587 -5.79 -37.53 -9.49
C GLU A 587 -6.97 -36.81 -8.83
N GLU A 588 -8.18 -37.17 -9.24
CA GLU A 588 -9.41 -36.68 -8.63
C GLU A 588 -9.36 -36.99 -7.14
N LYS A 589 -9.18 -35.97 -6.31
CA LYS A 589 -9.19 -36.17 -4.87
C LYS A 589 -10.61 -36.60 -4.53
N GLN A 590 -10.75 -37.66 -3.71
CA GLN A 590 -11.95 -37.76 -2.89
C GLN A 590 -11.97 -36.50 -2.03
N THR A 591 -12.73 -35.51 -2.49
CA THR A 591 -12.86 -34.22 -1.84
C THR A 591 -13.50 -34.53 -0.51
N TYR A 592 -12.70 -34.56 0.56
CA TYR A 592 -13.25 -34.50 1.89
C TYR A 592 -13.92 -33.14 1.99
N ASN A 593 -15.21 -33.11 1.69
CA ASN A 593 -16.04 -31.97 1.96
C ASN A 593 -16.29 -32.01 3.49
N PRO A 594 -15.65 -31.13 4.28
CA PRO A 594 -15.89 -31.09 5.72
C PRO A 594 -17.35 -30.74 6.04
N PHE A 595 -18.16 -30.36 5.04
CA PHE A 595 -19.58 -30.06 5.14
C PHE A 595 -20.51 -31.24 4.85
N ASP A 596 -20.05 -32.37 4.28
CA ASP A 596 -20.93 -33.50 3.93
C ASP A 596 -21.62 -34.11 5.16
N GLN A 597 -20.93 -34.14 6.31
CA GLN A 597 -21.53 -34.60 7.58
C GLN A 597 -22.49 -33.58 8.20
N SER A 598 -22.52 -32.34 7.73
CA SER A 598 -23.36 -31.28 8.29
C SER A 598 -24.66 -31.05 7.52
N VAL A 599 -24.76 -31.52 6.27
CA VAL A 599 -25.98 -31.42 5.45
C VAL A 599 -26.99 -32.54 5.79
N SER A 600 -26.53 -33.64 6.39
CA SER A 600 -27.37 -34.82 6.71
C SER A 600 -28.12 -34.76 8.05
N GLY A 601 -27.96 -33.69 8.83
CA GLY A 601 -28.68 -33.49 10.09
C GLY A 601 -29.87 -32.54 9.94
N GLN A 602 -31.07 -32.99 10.32
CA GLN A 602 -32.35 -32.24 10.31
C GLN A 602 -32.39 -30.94 11.14
N THR A 603 -31.26 -30.40 11.59
CA THR A 603 -31.13 -29.05 12.16
C THR A 603 -30.60 -28.08 11.12
N ALA A 604 -31.26 -28.03 9.96
CA ALA A 604 -31.06 -27.00 8.93
C ALA A 604 -31.72 -25.66 9.33
N SER A 605 -31.64 -25.29 10.61
CA SER A 605 -32.05 -23.98 11.09
C SER A 605 -30.81 -23.20 11.52
N GLN A 606 -30.47 -22.18 10.74
CA GLN A 606 -29.70 -20.97 11.09
C GLN A 606 -28.16 -20.97 11.09
N ASP A 607 -27.44 -22.09 11.10
CA ASP A 607 -25.97 -22.02 11.07
C ASP A 607 -25.40 -21.90 9.65
N ALA A 608 -25.53 -20.71 9.06
CA ALA A 608 -24.81 -20.36 7.84
C ALA A 608 -23.30 -20.48 8.07
N TYR A 609 -22.65 -21.42 7.38
CA TYR A 609 -21.20 -21.53 7.40
C TYR A 609 -20.60 -20.34 6.65
N ILE A 610 -19.86 -19.49 7.37
CA ILE A 610 -19.16 -18.36 6.76
C ILE A 610 -17.68 -18.72 6.65
N LEU A 611 -17.19 -18.81 5.42
CA LEU A 611 -15.77 -18.96 5.10
C LEU A 611 -15.11 -17.58 5.07
N TYR A 612 -14.09 -17.36 5.92
CA TYR A 612 -13.34 -16.12 5.96
C TYR A 612 -12.05 -16.26 5.16
N VAL A 613 -11.99 -15.61 4.01
CA VAL A 613 -10.78 -15.55 3.18
C VAL A 613 -10.16 -14.16 3.30
N ASP A 614 -8.89 -14.08 3.72
CA ASP A 614 -8.13 -12.83 3.68
C ASP A 614 -7.84 -12.47 2.21
N ALA A 615 -8.67 -11.62 1.61
CA ALA A 615 -8.44 -11.07 0.28
C ALA A 615 -7.56 -9.81 0.35
N ARG A 616 -6.55 -9.69 -0.52
CA ARG A 616 -5.78 -8.45 -0.66
C ARG A 616 -6.71 -7.34 -1.15
N SER A 617 -7.07 -6.41 -0.27
CA SER A 617 -7.76 -5.18 -0.67
C SER A 617 -6.75 -4.10 -1.04
N SER A 618 -6.93 -3.48 -2.21
CA SER A 618 -6.24 -2.24 -2.59
C SER A 618 -6.72 -1.04 -1.75
N SER A 619 -7.81 -1.19 -1.01
CA SER A 619 -8.36 -0.17 -0.11
C SER A 619 -7.92 -0.39 1.34
N THR A 620 -7.72 0.71 2.07
CA THR A 620 -7.44 0.68 3.51
C THR A 620 -8.57 0.03 4.31
N SER A 621 -9.82 0.19 3.86
CA SER A 621 -11.01 -0.32 4.54
C SER A 621 -11.04 -1.85 4.64
N GLY A 622 -10.39 -2.56 3.72
CA GLY A 622 -10.32 -4.02 3.74
C GLY A 622 -9.56 -4.55 4.96
N LYS A 623 -8.51 -3.85 5.43
CA LYS A 623 -7.74 -4.29 6.61
C LYS A 623 -8.54 -4.18 7.90
N SER A 624 -9.27 -3.08 8.07
CA SER A 624 -10.17 -2.93 9.22
C SER A 624 -11.32 -3.92 9.18
N ALA A 625 -11.93 -4.15 8.01
CA ALA A 625 -12.98 -5.15 7.85
C ALA A 625 -12.46 -6.57 8.18
N ALA A 626 -11.28 -6.93 7.68
CA ALA A 626 -10.64 -8.21 7.98
C ALA A 626 -10.33 -8.36 9.48
N TRP A 627 -9.86 -7.29 10.13
CA TRP A 627 -9.64 -7.30 11.58
C TRP A 627 -10.95 -7.57 12.32
N ILE A 628 -12.02 -6.83 12.01
CA ILE A 628 -13.33 -6.98 12.66
C ILE A 628 -13.86 -8.40 12.44
N ALA A 629 -13.87 -8.88 11.20
CA ALA A 629 -14.32 -10.21 10.85
C ALA A 629 -13.52 -11.30 11.58
N ARG A 630 -12.20 -11.17 11.67
CA ARG A 630 -11.32 -12.15 12.34
C ARG A 630 -11.70 -12.31 13.82
N TYR A 631 -11.87 -11.22 14.55
CA TYR A 631 -12.18 -11.29 15.99
C TYR A 631 -13.64 -11.65 16.25
N TRP A 632 -14.57 -11.06 15.51
CA TRP A 632 -16.00 -11.34 15.61
C TRP A 632 -16.28 -12.84 15.44
N ASN A 633 -15.74 -13.44 14.39
CA ASN A 633 -16.01 -14.83 14.07
C ASN A 633 -15.09 -15.79 14.81
N GLY A 634 -13.90 -15.34 15.19
CA GLY A 634 -13.04 -16.06 16.14
C GLY A 634 -13.76 -16.30 17.47
N LEU A 635 -14.53 -15.33 17.97
CA LEU A 635 -15.35 -15.48 19.17
C LEU A 635 -16.50 -16.48 18.98
N ARG A 636 -17.21 -16.44 17.84
CA ARG A 636 -18.25 -17.45 17.50
C ARG A 636 -17.70 -18.86 17.42
N TYR A 637 -16.55 -19.02 16.76
CA TYR A 637 -15.86 -20.30 16.67
C TYR A 637 -15.45 -20.83 18.06
N LEU A 638 -14.91 -19.93 18.88
CA LEU A 638 -14.51 -20.24 20.25
C LEU A 638 -15.70 -20.62 21.13
N HIS A 639 -16.84 -19.95 20.97
CA HIS A 639 -18.10 -20.32 21.63
C HIS A 639 -18.48 -21.75 21.27
N ARG A 640 -18.57 -22.07 19.98
CA ARG A 640 -18.90 -23.43 19.51
C ARG A 640 -17.93 -24.50 20.02
N LEU A 641 -16.64 -24.19 20.11
CA LEU A 641 -15.65 -25.10 20.71
C LEU A 641 -15.90 -25.29 22.21
N ALA A 642 -16.18 -24.19 22.92
CA ALA A 642 -16.44 -24.20 24.34
C ALA A 642 -17.71 -25.00 24.67
N SER A 643 -18.80 -24.82 23.92
CA SER A 643 -20.08 -25.51 24.13
C SER A 643 -20.00 -27.04 23.97
N LYS A 644 -18.99 -27.56 23.25
CA LYS A 644 -18.74 -29.00 23.10
C LYS A 644 -17.99 -29.63 24.28
N LYS A 645 -17.49 -28.81 25.22
CA LYS A 645 -16.73 -29.26 26.39
C LYS A 645 -17.58 -29.19 27.64
N LYS A 646 -17.32 -30.07 28.61
CA LYS A 646 -18.05 -30.10 29.88
C LYS A 646 -17.73 -28.87 30.74
N GLU A 647 -16.47 -28.46 30.77
CA GLU A 647 -15.99 -27.28 31.52
C GLU A 647 -14.92 -26.56 30.68
N PRO A 648 -15.30 -25.86 29.60
CA PRO A 648 -14.35 -25.15 28.76
C PRO A 648 -13.67 -24.04 29.56
N ARG A 649 -12.34 -24.10 29.64
CA ARG A 649 -11.55 -22.97 30.15
C ARG A 649 -10.84 -22.30 28.99
N VAL A 650 -11.03 -20.99 28.84
CA VAL A 650 -10.40 -20.25 27.76
C VAL A 650 -9.36 -19.29 28.33
N ILE A 651 -8.12 -19.41 27.83
CA ILE A 651 -7.03 -18.49 28.13
C ILE A 651 -6.64 -17.77 26.84
N TRP A 652 -6.69 -16.45 26.84
CA TRP A 652 -6.36 -15.63 25.68
C TRP A 652 -5.05 -14.89 25.90
N LEU A 653 -4.01 -15.26 25.16
CA LEU A 653 -2.70 -14.63 25.16
C LEU A 653 -2.66 -13.49 24.14
N ASP A 654 -2.69 -12.26 24.62
CA ASP A 654 -2.65 -11.05 23.79
C ASP A 654 -1.22 -10.52 23.67
N LEU A 655 -0.59 -10.77 22.53
CA LEU A 655 0.80 -10.38 22.26
C LEU A 655 0.96 -8.89 21.96
N ALA A 656 -0.11 -8.22 21.51
CA ALA A 656 -0.06 -6.80 21.12
C ALA A 656 -0.54 -5.85 22.23
N GLY A 657 -1.21 -6.38 23.25
CA GLY A 657 -1.73 -5.61 24.38
C GLY A 657 -3.05 -4.90 24.09
N THR A 658 -3.68 -5.17 22.94
CA THR A 658 -4.90 -4.53 22.46
C THR A 658 -6.16 -4.96 23.21
N LEU A 659 -6.13 -6.06 23.95
CA LEU A 659 -7.27 -6.60 24.71
C LEU A 659 -6.99 -6.62 26.23
N SER A 660 -5.88 -6.03 26.65
CA SER A 660 -5.42 -6.08 28.05
C SER A 660 -6.36 -5.43 29.07
N ASN A 661 -7.10 -4.39 28.66
CA ASN A 661 -8.11 -3.75 29.49
C ASN A 661 -9.51 -4.28 29.11
N PRO A 662 -10.29 -4.84 30.05
CA PRO A 662 -11.59 -5.43 29.74
C PRO A 662 -12.59 -4.46 29.08
N LYS A 663 -12.65 -3.20 29.52
CA LYS A 663 -13.55 -2.19 28.93
C LYS A 663 -13.16 -1.90 27.48
N LEU A 664 -11.87 -1.69 27.22
CA LEU A 664 -11.36 -1.47 25.86
C LEU A 664 -11.56 -2.70 24.99
N ALA A 665 -11.29 -3.90 25.50
CA ALA A 665 -11.50 -5.14 24.78
C ALA A 665 -12.96 -5.31 24.36
N HIS A 666 -13.90 -5.08 25.28
CA HIS A 666 -15.33 -5.12 25.01
C HIS A 666 -15.74 -4.17 23.88
N THR A 667 -15.13 -3.00 23.80
CA THR A 667 -15.43 -2.00 22.76
C THR A 667 -14.76 -2.32 21.43
N ARG A 668 -13.49 -2.71 21.45
CA ARG A 668 -12.71 -3.11 20.27
C ARG A 668 -13.34 -4.31 19.56
N LEU A 669 -13.81 -5.27 20.35
CA LEU A 669 -14.49 -6.47 19.87
C LEU A 669 -15.97 -6.25 19.57
N ARG A 670 -16.51 -5.03 19.76
CA ARG A 670 -17.93 -4.70 19.52
C ARG A 670 -18.89 -5.67 20.23
N MET A 671 -18.55 -6.05 21.47
CA MET A 671 -19.32 -7.06 22.21
C MET A 671 -20.79 -6.69 22.41
N SER A 672 -21.16 -5.40 22.37
CA SER A 672 -22.57 -4.98 22.45
C SER A 672 -23.40 -5.33 21.22
N GLU A 673 -22.76 -5.68 20.10
CA GLU A 673 -23.42 -6.12 18.87
C GLU A 673 -23.44 -7.66 18.76
N HIS A 674 -22.73 -8.35 19.66
CA HIS A 674 -22.69 -9.81 19.72
C HIS A 674 -23.90 -10.38 20.48
N ASP A 675 -24.23 -11.62 20.17
CA ASP A 675 -25.23 -12.43 20.89
C ASP A 675 -24.85 -12.59 22.38
N ASP A 676 -25.84 -12.68 23.28
CA ASP A 676 -25.63 -12.68 24.75
C ASP A 676 -24.75 -13.84 25.25
N ASP A 677 -24.82 -14.99 24.59
CA ASP A 677 -24.01 -16.17 24.86
C ASP A 677 -22.51 -15.93 24.57
N ILE A 678 -22.20 -15.23 23.48
CA ILE A 678 -20.84 -14.82 23.13
C ILE A 678 -20.33 -13.77 24.12
N GLN A 679 -21.20 -12.84 24.52
CA GLN A 679 -20.86 -11.85 25.55
C GLN A 679 -20.52 -12.54 26.88
N GLU A 680 -21.30 -13.54 27.30
CA GLU A 680 -21.08 -14.28 28.52
C GLU A 680 -19.83 -15.16 28.45
N LEU A 681 -19.60 -15.82 27.30
CA LEU A 681 -18.35 -16.52 27.03
C LEU A 681 -17.17 -15.57 27.21
N PHE A 682 -17.19 -14.39 26.57
CA PHE A 682 -16.07 -13.46 26.61
C PHE A 682 -15.74 -13.02 28.05
N LYS A 683 -16.74 -12.80 28.91
CA LYS A 683 -16.53 -12.51 30.34
C LYS A 683 -15.81 -13.64 31.08
N SER A 684 -16.00 -14.88 30.66
CA SER A 684 -15.32 -16.05 31.25
C SER A 684 -13.86 -16.23 30.80
N ILE A 685 -13.44 -15.55 29.72
CA ILE A 685 -12.10 -15.69 29.15
C ILE A 685 -11.06 -15.00 30.04
N VAL A 686 -9.98 -15.71 30.37
CA VAL A 686 -8.81 -15.13 31.05
C VAL A 686 -7.87 -14.51 30.02
N VAL A 687 -7.96 -13.20 29.82
CA VAL A 687 -7.05 -12.46 28.92
C VAL A 687 -5.74 -12.13 29.64
N LYS A 688 -4.61 -12.53 29.04
CA LYS A 688 -3.25 -12.25 29.52
C LYS A 688 -2.53 -11.32 28.55
N ASN A 689 -2.16 -10.14 29.02
CA ASN A 689 -1.36 -9.21 28.26
C ASN A 689 0.11 -9.62 28.25
N LEU A 690 0.63 -9.97 27.08
CA LEU A 690 2.04 -10.30 26.86
C LEU A 690 2.82 -9.21 26.12
N SER A 691 2.18 -8.09 25.75
CA SER A 691 2.85 -6.98 25.03
C SER A 691 4.13 -6.48 25.70
N HIS A 692 4.18 -6.41 27.04
CA HIS A 692 5.37 -5.97 27.75
C HIS A 692 6.53 -6.96 27.65
N HIS A 693 6.24 -8.26 27.75
CA HIS A 693 7.23 -9.32 27.54
C HIS A 693 7.71 -9.33 26.10
N MET A 694 6.78 -9.18 25.14
CA MET A 694 7.13 -9.05 23.72
C MET A 694 8.00 -7.82 23.45
N ASN A 695 7.70 -6.68 24.09
CA ASN A 695 8.51 -5.47 23.95
C ASN A 695 9.91 -5.66 24.53
N ARG A 696 10.04 -6.31 25.69
CA ARG A 696 11.34 -6.61 26.31
C ARG A 696 12.16 -7.59 25.50
N TYR A 697 11.52 -8.62 24.95
CA TYR A 697 12.16 -9.54 24.02
C TYR A 697 12.66 -8.80 22.77
N LEU A 698 11.76 -8.11 22.06
CA LEU A 698 12.06 -7.51 20.77
C LEU A 698 12.96 -6.27 20.84
N TYR A 699 12.85 -5.46 21.90
CA TYR A 699 13.55 -4.17 22.01
C TYR A 699 14.51 -4.09 23.20
N GLY A 700 14.39 -4.99 24.19
CA GLY A 700 15.22 -5.01 25.39
C GLY A 700 16.31 -6.09 25.38
N GLY A 701 16.32 -6.99 24.39
CA GLY A 701 17.26 -8.11 24.33
C GLY A 701 17.04 -9.17 25.42
N GLU A 702 15.86 -9.20 26.03
CA GLU A 702 15.48 -10.26 26.97
C GLU A 702 15.10 -11.55 26.22
N TYR A 703 14.85 -12.65 26.94
CA TYR A 703 14.40 -13.92 26.34
C TYR A 703 12.93 -13.87 25.89
N PRO A 704 12.53 -14.69 24.89
CA PRO A 704 11.14 -14.75 24.46
C PRO A 704 10.24 -15.23 25.61
N PRO A 705 8.99 -14.76 25.70
CA PRO A 705 8.09 -15.20 26.75
C PRO A 705 7.81 -16.70 26.64
N ASP A 706 8.14 -17.45 27.69
CA ASP A 706 7.78 -18.87 27.76
C ASP A 706 6.28 -19.01 28.04
N ILE A 707 5.52 -19.27 26.97
CA ILE A 707 4.08 -19.52 27.00
C ILE A 707 3.74 -20.64 27.99
N ARG A 708 4.56 -21.69 28.09
CA ARG A 708 4.29 -22.79 29.03
C ARG A 708 4.37 -22.30 30.46
N SER A 709 5.39 -21.55 30.84
CA SER A 709 5.46 -20.96 32.19
C SER A 709 4.30 -20.00 32.49
N ILE A 710 3.87 -19.21 31.50
CA ILE A 710 2.78 -18.24 31.65
C ILE A 710 1.46 -18.97 31.85
N VAL A 711 1.20 -20.00 31.06
CA VAL A 711 -0.01 -20.80 31.10
C VAL A 711 -0.01 -21.72 32.33
N ALA A 712 1.13 -22.29 32.73
CA ALA A 712 1.27 -23.14 33.91
C ALA A 712 1.04 -22.41 35.25
N LYS A 713 1.29 -21.09 35.29
CA LYS A 713 0.95 -20.26 36.47
C LYS A 713 -0.56 -20.17 36.70
N GLU A 714 -1.37 -20.45 35.68
CA GLU A 714 -2.81 -20.57 35.82
C GLU A 714 -3.13 -21.94 36.44
N ARG A 715 -3.28 -21.99 37.76
CA ARG A 715 -3.44 -23.17 38.66
C ARG A 715 -4.52 -24.22 38.30
N LYS A 716 -5.15 -24.17 37.13
CA LYS A 716 -6.26 -25.04 36.69
C LYS A 716 -6.20 -25.34 35.19
N LEU A 717 -5.07 -25.80 34.68
CA LEU A 717 -5.02 -26.35 33.31
C LEU A 717 -5.62 -27.75 33.32
N ASN A 718 -6.59 -27.99 32.45
CA ASN A 718 -7.17 -29.31 32.20
C ASN A 718 -7.09 -29.65 30.71
N ARG A 719 -7.42 -30.88 30.33
CA ARG A 719 -7.43 -31.32 28.91
C ARG A 719 -8.43 -30.55 28.04
N ASP A 720 -9.37 -29.83 28.65
CA ASP A 720 -10.41 -29.05 27.99
C ASP A 720 -10.09 -27.55 27.96
N THR A 721 -8.86 -27.16 28.31
CA THR A 721 -8.42 -25.76 28.24
C THR A 721 -8.09 -25.38 26.80
N ILE A 722 -8.73 -24.33 26.30
CA ILE A 722 -8.47 -23.73 24.99
C ILE A 722 -7.54 -22.54 25.17
N VAL A 723 -6.41 -22.54 24.44
CA VAL A 723 -5.47 -21.41 24.42
C VAL A 723 -5.60 -20.68 23.10
N VAL A 724 -5.97 -19.40 23.18
CA VAL A 724 -6.05 -18.49 22.03
C VAL A 724 -4.85 -17.57 22.05
N VAL A 725 -4.20 -17.37 20.90
CA VAL A 725 -3.07 -16.43 20.77
C VAL A 725 -3.42 -15.40 19.71
N SER A 726 -3.35 -14.11 20.05
CA SER A 726 -3.62 -13.01 19.12
C SER A 726 -2.54 -11.94 19.13
N GLY A 727 -2.58 -11.03 18.16
CA GLY A 727 -1.66 -9.90 18.08
C GLY A 727 -0.31 -10.19 17.42
N TRP A 728 -0.01 -11.46 17.07
CA TRP A 728 1.26 -11.81 16.40
C TRP A 728 1.48 -11.04 15.09
N ASN A 729 0.45 -10.93 14.24
CA ASN A 729 0.55 -10.20 12.98
C ASN A 729 0.96 -8.74 13.21
N TRP A 730 0.40 -8.10 14.24
CA TRP A 730 0.72 -6.72 14.60
C TRP A 730 2.16 -6.60 15.09
N VAL A 731 2.60 -7.53 15.94
CA VAL A 731 3.98 -7.59 16.41
C VAL A 731 4.94 -7.76 15.23
N LYS A 732 4.70 -8.73 14.36
CA LYS A 732 5.50 -9.01 13.16
C LYS A 732 5.58 -7.80 12.23
N GLU A 733 4.45 -7.16 11.94
CA GLU A 733 4.37 -6.00 11.04
C GLU A 733 5.00 -4.73 11.65
N SER A 734 5.12 -4.63 12.97
CA SER A 734 5.72 -3.48 13.66
C SER A 734 7.14 -3.74 14.19
N THR A 735 7.78 -4.84 13.78
CA THR A 735 9.15 -5.15 14.18
C THR A 735 10.14 -4.77 13.07
N PRO A 736 10.98 -3.73 13.25
CA PRO A 736 12.00 -3.35 12.28
C PRO A 736 13.02 -4.48 11.98
N PRO A 737 13.65 -4.52 10.78
CA PRO A 737 14.51 -5.63 10.35
C PRO A 737 15.72 -5.92 11.23
N ARG A 738 16.32 -4.91 11.85
CA ARG A 738 17.49 -5.08 12.73
C ARG A 738 17.14 -5.93 13.95
N LEU A 739 15.94 -5.73 14.47
CA LEU A 739 15.42 -6.41 15.65
C LEU A 739 14.78 -7.76 15.33
N ALA A 740 14.42 -8.00 14.06
CA ALA A 740 13.95 -9.30 13.60
C ALA A 740 15.08 -10.33 13.40
N LYS A 741 16.34 -9.90 13.45
CA LYS A 741 17.54 -10.75 13.35
C LYS A 741 18.11 -11.16 14.72
N ALA A 742 17.65 -10.53 15.79
CA ALA A 742 17.87 -10.96 17.18
C ALA A 742 16.74 -11.91 17.57
#